data_AF-A0A1J4LPI3-F1
#
_entry.id   AF-A0A1J4LPI3-F1
#
_cell.length_a   1.000
_cell.length_b   1.000
_cell.length_c   1.000
_cell.angle_alpha   90.00
_cell.angle_beta   90.00
_cell.angle_gamma   90.00
#
_symmetry.space_group_name_H-M   'P 1'
#
loop_
_entity.id
_entity.type
_entity.pdbx_description
1 polymer ?
#
loop_
_entity_poly.entity_id
_entity_poly.type
_entity_poly.pdbx_seq_one_letter_code
_entity_poly.pdbx_strand_id
1 'polypeptide(L)'
;MTFIAGRTAVFVALICCLCLAMTGTVGGAVPSDTTAGSPSAEMAGDPTATVVASLNPTVAQETDDENETVRHQNPDTYSGDDGDDELDQWLSGWLSGQLEESAVEISEGQYETANEYIDDEFEERLGQYVDVAGETSDDDDDESEAYEEAQQDQQDLSDSVAEYEETQDEYEEAREDGDDERARELARELEELSAEIEELSQSVQSHYGVIEEATGTDLTDASAAIESTNQSVQADQEQIREAEFDETTIRITAVESTTVSFITPLTATGEIETADGDPVAGEPIQLNVGNQLIETETDDSGEFEFDYRPISIPAGETNLTVSYLPDGGSPYFGSETSVGVNVEQVEPTLTITSVDPETVAYNDTLGVEAELQAGEQEIDDVPLTVTLGEEDLGVAALDAGELVFDGASTVPAAVPSGEQNLTVSLPFEERALESVTTETTVTVTETDPELSVAATQSETDADELNVTGDITVAGSGVEGQSIQIAVGGTPLESVTTEGSGEFETTIAVPEDDTDEVEVTAVYSGDGTNLASAEATTVAAIVQGSAGSTESSLPGSSRSSWLWLAGGVLLIGTVGVGGLYWYRSRRPAEEPVDHPRDETPGTEAPTASVDSELTAESESSLVQPLFSEATDRLDEGDTEGAVQTGYAAVRQSLESELDSAQATSYTYWEFYRQFENNTDTPTVTDSLRTVTQGYEQATFDVSGISKHEAETILEHAQDLCQTGVSAT
;
A
#
# COMPACT_ATOMS: atom_id res chain seq x y z
N MET A 1 -55.44 48.63 -4.56
CA MET A 1 -55.62 49.50 -5.75
C MET A 1 -54.72 48.88 -6.82
N THR A 2 -55.27 48.34 -7.92
CA THR A 2 -55.52 49.06 -9.18
C THR A 2 -54.18 49.40 -9.89
N PHE A 3 -53.77 48.79 -11.01
CA PHE A 3 -54.43 47.82 -11.92
C PHE A 3 -53.44 47.20 -12.94
N ILE A 4 -53.72 45.99 -13.47
CA ILE A 4 -53.44 45.50 -14.87
C ILE A 4 -51.96 45.33 -15.30
N ALA A 5 -51.51 44.34 -16.10
CA ALA A 5 -51.92 43.00 -16.57
C ALA A 5 -50.72 42.37 -17.35
N GLY A 6 -50.66 41.14 -17.87
CA GLY A 6 -51.53 39.95 -17.94
C GLY A 6 -50.83 38.82 -18.76
N ARG A 7 -51.02 37.53 -18.45
CA ARG A 7 -52.03 36.58 -19.01
C ARG A 7 -51.62 35.69 -20.22
N THR A 8 -51.21 34.46 -19.90
CA THR A 8 -51.74 33.14 -20.40
C THR A 8 -51.79 32.77 -21.89
N ALA A 9 -51.00 31.76 -22.31
CA ALA A 9 -51.34 30.54 -23.09
C ALA A 9 -50.09 29.60 -23.08
N VAL A 10 -50.09 28.25 -23.00
CA VAL A 10 -51.06 27.13 -23.09
C VAL A 10 -51.46 26.70 -24.51
N PHE A 11 -50.76 25.68 -25.07
CA PHE A 11 -51.18 24.56 -25.96
C PHE A 11 -49.88 23.78 -26.28
N VAL A 12 -49.66 22.45 -26.16
CA VAL A 12 -50.45 21.19 -26.25
C VAL A 12 -50.48 20.54 -27.66
N ALA A 13 -49.49 19.65 -27.87
CA ALA A 13 -49.52 18.37 -28.60
C ALA A 13 -49.56 18.29 -30.16
N LEU A 14 -49.27 17.07 -30.64
CA LEU A 14 -49.29 16.51 -32.03
C LEU A 14 -48.13 16.89 -33.00
N ILE A 15 -47.71 16.05 -33.96
CA ILE A 15 -47.66 14.55 -34.07
C ILE A 15 -46.78 14.14 -35.29
N CYS A 16 -46.30 12.89 -35.31
CA CYS A 16 -45.75 12.06 -36.41
C CYS A 16 -45.34 12.65 -37.80
N CYS A 17 -44.17 12.19 -38.27
CA CYS A 17 -43.85 11.65 -39.61
C CYS A 17 -44.45 12.29 -40.89
N LEU A 18 -43.60 12.59 -41.89
CA LEU A 18 -43.50 11.79 -43.15
C LEU A 18 -42.30 12.21 -44.03
N CYS A 19 -41.68 11.26 -44.72
CA CYS A 19 -40.63 11.50 -45.73
C CYS A 19 -41.22 11.98 -47.07
N LEU A 20 -40.44 12.71 -47.89
CA LEU A 20 -40.39 12.56 -49.37
C LEU A 20 -39.27 13.42 -50.00
N ALA A 21 -38.77 13.00 -51.17
CA ALA A 21 -37.60 13.57 -51.86
C ALA A 21 -37.94 14.20 -53.23
N MET A 22 -37.08 15.11 -53.74
CA MET A 22 -36.75 15.40 -55.16
C MET A 22 -35.59 16.43 -55.21
N THR A 23 -34.36 16.11 -55.65
CA THR A 23 -33.84 16.00 -57.04
C THR A 23 -33.90 17.26 -57.92
N GLY A 24 -32.74 17.78 -58.36
CA GLY A 24 -32.63 18.80 -59.44
C GLY A 24 -31.18 19.13 -59.83
N THR A 25 -30.79 18.94 -61.11
CA THR A 25 -29.37 18.91 -61.58
C THR A 25 -29.03 19.89 -62.73
N VAL A 26 -27.78 20.41 -62.74
CA VAL A 26 -27.02 20.95 -63.91
C VAL A 26 -25.50 20.85 -63.60
N GLY A 27 -24.57 20.52 -64.51
CA GLY A 27 -24.78 19.96 -65.86
C GLY A 27 -23.65 19.98 -66.92
N GLY A 28 -22.34 20.15 -66.62
CA GLY A 28 -21.29 20.03 -67.68
C GLY A 28 -19.83 20.37 -67.28
N ALA A 29 -18.79 20.06 -68.07
CA ALA A 29 -18.72 19.18 -69.26
C ALA A 29 -17.26 18.81 -69.71
N VAL A 30 -17.01 17.50 -69.94
CA VAL A 30 -16.23 16.77 -71.00
C VAL A 30 -15.35 17.63 -71.98
N PRO A 31 -14.13 17.21 -72.46
CA PRO A 31 -13.87 15.83 -72.96
C PRO A 31 -12.43 15.20 -73.06
N SER A 32 -12.40 13.84 -73.07
CA SER A 32 -11.56 12.90 -73.90
C SER A 32 -10.00 12.91 -73.78
N ASP A 33 -9.22 11.88 -74.18
CA ASP A 33 -9.50 10.71 -75.05
C ASP A 33 -8.58 9.45 -74.81
N THR A 34 -9.10 8.25 -75.09
CA THR A 34 -8.49 6.98 -75.63
C THR A 34 -6.96 6.70 -75.45
N THR A 35 -6.51 5.51 -74.98
CA THR A 35 -6.31 4.27 -75.80
C THR A 35 -6.10 2.98 -74.97
N ALA A 36 -6.50 1.81 -75.50
CA ALA A 36 -6.54 0.49 -74.84
C ALA A 36 -5.28 -0.42 -75.01
N GLY A 37 -5.21 -1.54 -74.28
CA GLY A 37 -4.17 -2.59 -74.48
C GLY A 37 -4.25 -3.90 -73.66
N SER A 38 -5.15 -4.83 -73.98
CA SER A 38 -5.13 -6.26 -73.55
C SER A 38 -5.73 -7.15 -74.66
N PRO A 39 -5.26 -8.40 -74.88
CA PRO A 39 -5.82 -9.63 -74.24
C PRO A 39 -4.72 -10.73 -74.01
N SER A 40 -4.91 -12.01 -73.64
CA SER A 40 -6.01 -13.02 -73.61
C SER A 40 -5.78 -13.98 -72.39
N ALA A 41 -6.76 -14.62 -71.72
CA ALA A 41 -7.68 -15.73 -72.13
C ALA A 41 -6.94 -17.01 -72.59
N GLU A 42 -7.36 -18.27 -72.33
CA GLU A 42 -8.61 -18.93 -71.85
C GLU A 42 -8.25 -20.41 -71.44
N MET A 43 -9.03 -21.35 -70.85
CA MET A 43 -10.46 -21.55 -70.46
C MET A 43 -10.63 -22.78 -69.50
N ALA A 44 -11.63 -22.79 -68.61
CA ALA A 44 -12.34 -23.97 -67.99
C ALA A 44 -11.60 -24.92 -66.99
N GLY A 45 -12.29 -25.64 -66.07
CA GLY A 45 -13.72 -25.59 -65.68
C GLY A 45 -14.21 -26.83 -64.88
N ASP A 46 -15.27 -26.66 -64.06
CA ASP A 46 -15.98 -27.67 -63.24
C ASP A 46 -17.41 -27.88 -63.84
N PRO A 47 -18.06 -29.08 -63.88
CA PRO A 47 -18.58 -29.77 -62.67
C PRO A 47 -18.76 -31.31 -62.67
N THR A 48 -19.18 -31.82 -61.49
CA THR A 48 -20.02 -33.02 -61.18
C THR A 48 -19.42 -34.32 -60.59
N ALA A 49 -19.82 -34.56 -59.33
CA ALA A 49 -20.44 -35.79 -58.77
C ALA A 49 -19.71 -37.16 -58.78
N THR A 50 -19.23 -37.53 -57.58
CA THR A 50 -19.58 -38.76 -56.81
C THR A 50 -19.75 -40.11 -57.55
N VAL A 51 -18.91 -41.10 -57.23
CA VAL A 51 -19.33 -42.44 -56.70
C VAL A 51 -18.13 -43.33 -56.27
N VAL A 52 -18.16 -43.73 -54.99
CA VAL A 52 -17.69 -44.97 -54.33
C VAL A 52 -16.91 -46.03 -55.16
N ALA A 53 -15.70 -46.43 -54.71
CA ALA A 53 -15.40 -47.81 -54.25
C ALA A 53 -13.91 -48.14 -53.93
N SER A 54 -13.67 -48.49 -52.66
CA SER A 54 -12.71 -49.49 -52.11
C SER A 54 -11.74 -50.25 -53.03
N LEU A 55 -10.44 -50.21 -52.68
CA LEU A 55 -9.52 -51.36 -52.72
C LEU A 55 -8.55 -51.29 -51.51
N ASN A 56 -8.21 -52.46 -50.95
CA ASN A 56 -7.19 -52.65 -49.91
C ASN A 56 -6.03 -53.54 -50.49
N PRO A 57 -4.95 -53.94 -49.79
CA PRO A 57 -3.61 -53.47 -50.15
C PRO A 57 -2.61 -54.59 -50.52
N THR A 58 -1.45 -54.21 -51.09
CA THR A 58 -0.20 -55.00 -50.99
C THR A 58 1.04 -54.11 -50.98
N VAL A 59 1.66 -54.03 -49.81
CA VAL A 59 3.05 -53.70 -49.45
C VAL A 59 4.10 -53.62 -50.60
N ALA A 60 4.85 -52.52 -50.60
CA ALA A 60 6.32 -52.55 -50.62
C ALA A 60 6.81 -51.93 -49.28
N GLN A 61 7.97 -52.33 -48.77
CA GLN A 61 8.43 -52.09 -47.38
C GLN A 61 9.81 -51.41 -47.38
N GLU A 62 10.27 -50.97 -46.20
CA GLU A 62 11.51 -50.23 -45.87
C GLU A 62 11.36 -48.69 -46.08
N THR A 63 11.48 -47.83 -45.06
CA THR A 63 11.75 -48.04 -43.62
C THR A 63 10.61 -47.53 -42.74
N ASP A 64 10.35 -48.26 -41.64
CA ASP A 64 9.44 -47.85 -40.59
C ASP A 64 10.24 -47.02 -39.56
N ASP A 65 10.20 -45.69 -39.68
CA ASP A 65 10.50 -44.76 -38.59
C ASP A 65 9.14 -44.33 -38.03
N GLU A 66 8.79 -44.87 -36.86
CA GLU A 66 7.44 -44.80 -36.28
C GLU A 66 7.20 -43.42 -35.64
N ASN A 67 6.47 -42.53 -36.33
CA ASN A 67 5.97 -41.27 -35.75
C ASN A 67 4.77 -41.57 -34.81
N GLU A 68 5.06 -42.27 -33.72
CA GLU A 68 4.14 -42.49 -32.59
C GLU A 68 4.18 -41.28 -31.65
N THR A 69 3.56 -40.17 -32.09
CA THR A 69 3.14 -39.10 -31.18
C THR A 69 2.14 -39.68 -30.17
N VAL A 70 2.55 -39.85 -28.91
CA VAL A 70 1.76 -40.48 -27.85
C VAL A 70 0.66 -39.51 -27.40
N ARG A 71 -0.55 -39.69 -27.95
CA ARG A 71 -1.63 -38.68 -27.84
C ARG A 71 -2.31 -38.56 -26.48
N HIS A 72 -2.08 -39.51 -25.58
CA HIS A 72 -2.60 -39.51 -24.22
C HIS A 72 -1.61 -40.28 -23.34
N GLN A 73 -1.01 -39.59 -22.38
CA GLN A 73 -0.27 -40.21 -21.28
C GLN A 73 -1.13 -40.12 -20.01
N ASN A 74 -0.79 -40.87 -18.97
CA ASN A 74 -1.54 -40.86 -17.71
C ASN A 74 -0.78 -39.96 -16.72
N PRO A 75 -1.36 -38.83 -16.23
CA PRO A 75 -0.63 -37.79 -15.50
C PRO A 75 0.22 -38.32 -14.35
N ASP A 76 -0.38 -39.08 -13.43
CA ASP A 76 0.25 -39.76 -12.29
C ASP A 76 1.31 -40.85 -12.65
N THR A 77 1.75 -40.91 -13.91
CA THR A 77 2.85 -41.74 -14.42
C THR A 77 3.67 -41.07 -15.55
N TYR A 78 3.40 -39.81 -15.88
CA TYR A 78 4.29 -39.00 -16.70
C TYR A 78 5.34 -38.35 -15.78
N SER A 79 6.57 -38.25 -16.26
CA SER A 79 7.72 -37.72 -15.52
C SER A 79 8.81 -37.45 -16.55
N GLY A 80 8.66 -36.36 -17.27
CA GLY A 80 9.46 -36.04 -18.45
C GLY A 80 9.47 -34.54 -18.67
N ASP A 81 10.52 -33.96 -18.11
CA ASP A 81 10.99 -32.56 -18.16
C ASP A 81 11.13 -32.01 -19.61
N ASP A 82 10.91 -32.85 -20.63
CA ASP A 82 10.89 -32.52 -22.07
C ASP A 82 9.64 -31.70 -22.49
N GLY A 83 9.16 -30.74 -21.68
CA GLY A 83 7.93 -29.99 -21.99
C GLY A 83 7.68 -28.71 -21.19
N ASP A 84 8.38 -28.50 -20.09
CA ASP A 84 8.09 -27.39 -19.17
C ASP A 84 8.74 -26.07 -19.70
N ASP A 85 9.95 -26.17 -20.28
CA ASP A 85 10.54 -25.16 -21.20
C ASP A 85 9.57 -24.68 -22.31
N GLU A 86 8.69 -25.56 -22.84
CA GLU A 86 7.73 -25.21 -23.91
C GLU A 86 6.43 -24.59 -23.37
N LEU A 87 6.21 -24.64 -22.05
CA LEU A 87 5.06 -24.06 -21.35
C LEU A 87 5.38 -22.68 -20.78
N ASP A 88 6.54 -22.53 -20.13
CA ASP A 88 7.13 -21.26 -19.70
C ASP A 88 7.10 -20.22 -20.84
N GLN A 89 7.81 -20.49 -21.95
CA GLN A 89 7.85 -19.67 -23.16
C GLN A 89 6.48 -19.41 -23.83
N TRP A 90 5.42 -20.15 -23.44
CA TRP A 90 4.06 -19.88 -23.89
C TRP A 90 3.28 -18.99 -22.91
N LEU A 91 3.54 -19.11 -21.61
CA LEU A 91 2.92 -18.32 -20.55
C LEU A 91 3.51 -16.90 -20.50
N SER A 92 4.84 -16.74 -20.41
CA SER A 92 5.50 -15.42 -20.49
C SER A 92 5.15 -14.71 -21.80
N GLY A 93 5.25 -15.41 -22.93
CA GLY A 93 4.82 -14.94 -24.25
C GLY A 93 3.31 -14.72 -24.42
N TRP A 94 2.47 -15.07 -23.44
CA TRP A 94 1.05 -14.68 -23.36
C TRP A 94 0.87 -13.47 -22.44
N LEU A 95 1.52 -13.45 -21.27
CA LEU A 95 1.52 -12.35 -20.29
C LEU A 95 2.04 -11.05 -20.92
N SER A 96 3.24 -11.07 -21.52
CA SER A 96 3.79 -9.91 -22.25
C SER A 96 2.86 -9.44 -23.38
N GLY A 97 2.13 -10.39 -24.00
CA GLY A 97 1.15 -10.07 -25.05
C GLY A 97 -0.18 -9.50 -24.53
N GLN A 98 -0.49 -9.64 -23.25
CA GLN A 98 -1.61 -8.91 -22.62
C GLN A 98 -1.18 -7.51 -22.18
N LEU A 99 0.03 -7.37 -21.62
CA LEU A 99 0.64 -6.06 -21.34
C LEU A 99 0.74 -5.20 -22.62
N GLU A 100 1.17 -5.79 -23.75
CA GLU A 100 1.23 -5.13 -25.07
C GLU A 100 -0.14 -4.65 -25.56
N GLU A 101 -1.15 -5.51 -25.64
CA GLU A 101 -2.48 -5.12 -26.14
C GLU A 101 -3.16 -4.13 -25.17
N SER A 102 -2.99 -4.27 -23.86
CA SER A 102 -3.47 -3.30 -22.86
C SER A 102 -2.82 -1.92 -23.03
N ALA A 103 -1.50 -1.84 -23.17
CA ALA A 103 -0.78 -0.58 -23.37
C ALA A 103 -1.21 0.13 -24.67
N VAL A 104 -1.52 -0.65 -25.72
CA VAL A 104 -2.11 -0.13 -26.96
C VAL A 104 -3.50 0.44 -26.71
N GLU A 105 -4.39 -0.25 -25.98
CA GLU A 105 -5.73 0.25 -25.66
C GLU A 105 -5.71 1.51 -24.79
N ILE A 106 -4.79 1.63 -23.81
CA ILE A 106 -4.56 2.89 -23.07
C ILE A 106 -4.24 4.03 -24.06
N SER A 107 -3.33 3.79 -25.02
CA SER A 107 -2.94 4.79 -26.03
C SER A 107 -4.02 5.10 -27.09
N GLU A 108 -5.06 4.26 -27.23
CA GLU A 108 -6.24 4.55 -28.07
C GLU A 108 -7.42 5.17 -27.26
N GLY A 109 -7.27 5.40 -25.95
CA GLY A 109 -8.32 5.95 -25.08
C GLY A 109 -9.42 4.94 -24.74
N GLN A 110 -9.05 3.67 -24.54
CA GLN A 110 -9.96 2.56 -24.29
C GLN A 110 -9.68 1.87 -22.95
N TYR A 111 -9.55 2.64 -21.87
CA TYR A 111 -9.23 2.19 -20.50
C TYR A 111 -10.08 1.00 -20.02
N GLU A 112 -11.41 1.03 -20.23
CA GLU A 112 -12.31 -0.11 -19.95
C GLU A 112 -11.87 -1.42 -20.65
N THR A 113 -11.24 -1.33 -21.82
CA THR A 113 -10.73 -2.46 -22.61
C THR A 113 -9.29 -2.81 -22.25
N ALA A 114 -8.47 -1.82 -21.90
CA ALA A 114 -7.11 -2.04 -21.40
C ALA A 114 -7.11 -2.89 -20.13
N ASN A 115 -8.02 -2.60 -19.21
CA ASN A 115 -8.17 -3.35 -17.95
C ASN A 115 -8.80 -4.74 -18.21
N GLU A 116 -9.65 -4.93 -19.25
CA GLU A 116 -10.15 -6.26 -19.69
C GLU A 116 -9.04 -7.20 -20.22
N TYR A 117 -7.82 -6.71 -20.48
CA TYR A 117 -6.66 -7.56 -20.87
C TYR A 117 -5.80 -8.02 -19.69
N ILE A 118 -5.87 -7.33 -18.55
CA ILE A 118 -5.01 -7.53 -17.37
C ILE A 118 -5.84 -7.82 -16.10
N ASP A 119 -6.90 -8.62 -16.27
CA ASP A 119 -7.93 -8.98 -15.26
C ASP A 119 -7.70 -10.34 -14.57
N ASP A 120 -8.74 -10.92 -13.95
CA ASP A 120 -8.80 -12.29 -13.41
C ASP A 120 -8.08 -13.37 -14.28
N GLU A 121 -8.12 -13.29 -15.62
CA GLU A 121 -7.43 -14.28 -16.49
C GLU A 121 -5.92 -14.01 -16.61
N PHE A 122 -5.44 -12.78 -16.38
CA PHE A 122 -4.01 -12.48 -16.25
C PHE A 122 -3.45 -13.07 -14.96
N GLU A 123 -4.10 -12.82 -13.82
CA GLU A 123 -3.72 -13.39 -12.52
C GLU A 123 -3.73 -14.93 -12.54
N GLU A 124 -4.76 -15.56 -13.15
CA GLU A 124 -4.80 -17.03 -13.31
C GLU A 124 -3.57 -17.55 -14.08
N ARG A 125 -3.06 -16.77 -15.04
CA ARG A 125 -1.94 -17.13 -15.91
C ARG A 125 -0.58 -16.81 -15.29
N LEU A 126 -0.47 -15.74 -14.50
CA LEU A 126 0.73 -15.42 -13.73
C LEU A 126 0.95 -16.46 -12.62
N GLY A 127 -0.09 -16.86 -11.90
CA GLY A 127 0.01 -18.00 -10.97
C GLY A 127 0.42 -19.31 -11.65
N GLN A 128 -0.06 -19.56 -12.88
CA GLN A 128 0.39 -20.68 -13.72
C GLN A 128 1.83 -20.51 -14.24
N TYR A 129 2.35 -19.28 -14.32
CA TYR A 129 3.74 -19.00 -14.68
C TYR A 129 4.67 -19.31 -13.50
N VAL A 130 4.38 -18.76 -12.32
CA VAL A 130 5.08 -19.04 -11.05
C VAL A 130 5.15 -20.54 -10.76
N ASP A 131 4.02 -21.26 -10.87
CA ASP A 131 3.93 -22.72 -10.70
C ASP A 131 4.91 -23.51 -11.60
N VAL A 132 5.32 -22.95 -12.75
CA VAL A 132 6.15 -23.62 -13.77
C VAL A 132 7.61 -23.14 -13.72
N ALA A 133 7.84 -21.83 -13.56
CA ALA A 133 9.16 -21.22 -13.49
C ALA A 133 9.95 -21.74 -12.26
N GLY A 134 9.31 -21.74 -11.08
CA GLY A 134 9.88 -22.26 -9.83
C GLY A 134 10.11 -23.78 -9.80
N GLU A 135 9.66 -24.52 -10.82
CA GLU A 135 10.05 -25.93 -11.03
C GLU A 135 11.30 -26.07 -11.95
N THR A 136 11.76 -24.98 -12.59
CA THR A 136 12.85 -24.96 -13.58
C THR A 136 14.15 -24.29 -13.14
N SER A 137 14.11 -23.20 -12.34
CA SER A 137 15.32 -22.55 -11.78
C SER A 137 15.17 -22.18 -10.30
N ASP A 138 16.31 -21.98 -9.62
CA ASP A 138 16.38 -21.52 -8.22
C ASP A 138 16.61 -19.97 -8.14
N ASP A 139 16.35 -19.22 -9.23
CA ASP A 139 16.73 -17.80 -9.41
C ASP A 139 15.58 -16.93 -10.02
N ASP A 140 14.32 -17.42 -10.08
CA ASP A 140 13.27 -16.87 -10.97
C ASP A 140 12.21 -15.96 -10.27
N ASP A 141 12.29 -15.74 -8.96
CA ASP A 141 11.29 -14.97 -8.18
C ASP A 141 11.12 -13.52 -8.72
N ASP A 142 12.25 -12.85 -9.01
CA ASP A 142 12.33 -11.45 -9.52
C ASP A 142 11.56 -11.23 -10.84
N GLU A 143 11.40 -12.25 -11.70
CA GLU A 143 10.63 -12.11 -12.95
C GLU A 143 9.11 -12.10 -12.68
N SER A 144 8.66 -12.92 -11.74
CA SER A 144 7.24 -13.02 -11.41
C SER A 144 6.69 -11.78 -10.72
N GLU A 145 7.48 -11.19 -9.81
CA GLU A 145 7.18 -9.92 -9.16
C GLU A 145 7.09 -8.80 -10.21
N ALA A 146 8.03 -8.73 -11.16
CA ALA A 146 7.99 -7.74 -12.23
C ALA A 146 6.75 -7.84 -13.14
N TYR A 147 6.14 -9.02 -13.30
CA TYR A 147 4.85 -9.15 -13.99
C TYR A 147 3.65 -8.68 -13.16
N GLU A 148 3.67 -8.87 -11.84
CA GLU A 148 2.63 -8.41 -10.91
C GLU A 148 2.66 -6.88 -10.76
N GLU A 149 3.84 -6.31 -10.55
CA GLU A 149 4.05 -4.86 -10.50
C GLU A 149 3.73 -4.20 -11.85
N ALA A 150 4.12 -4.81 -12.98
CA ALA A 150 3.73 -4.32 -14.31
C ALA A 150 2.22 -4.39 -14.56
N GLN A 151 1.52 -5.37 -13.98
CA GLN A 151 0.06 -5.44 -14.04
C GLN A 151 -0.56 -4.30 -13.24
N GLN A 152 -0.11 -4.10 -11.99
CA GLN A 152 -0.66 -3.10 -11.08
C GLN A 152 -0.40 -1.67 -11.56
N ASP A 153 0.85 -1.29 -11.81
CA ASP A 153 1.20 0.06 -12.27
C ASP A 153 0.51 0.42 -13.60
N GLN A 154 0.20 -0.59 -14.43
CA GLN A 154 -0.52 -0.40 -15.70
C GLN A 154 -2.04 -0.27 -15.53
N GLN A 155 -2.64 -0.90 -14.51
CA GLN A 155 -4.03 -0.63 -14.11
C GLN A 155 -4.15 0.80 -13.55
N ASP A 156 -3.28 1.16 -12.59
CA ASP A 156 -3.27 2.49 -11.98
C ASP A 156 -3.01 3.58 -13.03
N LEU A 157 -2.08 3.37 -13.97
CA LEU A 157 -1.85 4.28 -15.10
C LEU A 157 -3.08 4.40 -16.03
N SER A 158 -3.80 3.31 -16.29
CA SER A 158 -5.00 3.31 -17.11
C SER A 158 -6.10 4.17 -16.48
N ASP A 159 -6.29 4.02 -15.17
CA ASP A 159 -7.32 4.74 -14.40
C ASP A 159 -6.92 6.22 -14.18
N SER A 160 -5.66 6.55 -13.85
CA SER A 160 -5.19 7.95 -13.73
C SER A 160 -5.27 8.71 -15.06
N VAL A 161 -4.95 8.07 -16.21
CA VAL A 161 -5.13 8.72 -17.54
C VAL A 161 -6.62 8.92 -17.85
N ALA A 162 -7.51 8.00 -17.44
CA ALA A 162 -8.95 8.18 -17.59
C ALA A 162 -9.49 9.35 -16.75
N GLU A 163 -9.04 9.49 -15.49
CA GLU A 163 -9.43 10.61 -14.63
C GLU A 163 -8.85 11.94 -15.14
N TYR A 164 -7.65 11.95 -15.73
CA TYR A 164 -7.10 13.12 -16.45
C TYR A 164 -7.98 13.53 -17.65
N GLU A 165 -8.48 12.59 -18.47
CA GLU A 165 -9.42 12.94 -19.57
C GLU A 165 -10.76 13.49 -19.05
N GLU A 166 -11.40 12.89 -18.03
CA GLU A 166 -12.67 13.42 -17.48
C GLU A 166 -12.47 14.81 -16.84
N THR A 167 -11.34 15.01 -16.14
CA THR A 167 -10.97 16.30 -15.53
C THR A 167 -10.66 17.37 -16.59
N GLN A 168 -10.07 16.98 -17.72
CA GLN A 168 -9.85 17.88 -18.87
C GLN A 168 -11.17 18.32 -19.52
N ASP A 169 -12.16 17.42 -19.64
CA ASP A 169 -13.50 17.72 -20.16
C ASP A 169 -14.28 18.67 -19.20
N GLU A 170 -14.17 18.49 -17.86
CA GLU A 170 -14.68 19.47 -16.88
C GLU A 170 -13.97 20.84 -17.02
N TYR A 171 -12.66 20.85 -17.24
CA TYR A 171 -11.87 22.06 -17.42
C TYR A 171 -12.29 22.84 -18.68
N GLU A 172 -12.55 22.15 -19.80
CA GLU A 172 -13.10 22.80 -21.00
C GLU A 172 -14.52 23.35 -20.77
N GLU A 173 -15.42 22.66 -20.04
CA GLU A 173 -16.76 23.23 -19.72
C GLU A 173 -16.65 24.47 -18.81
N ALA A 174 -15.78 24.44 -17.79
CA ALA A 174 -15.51 25.60 -16.93
C ALA A 174 -14.93 26.78 -17.74
N ARG A 175 -14.04 26.49 -18.71
CA ARG A 175 -13.49 27.48 -19.65
C ARG A 175 -14.54 28.05 -20.61
N GLU A 176 -15.48 27.25 -21.11
CA GLU A 176 -16.57 27.72 -21.99
C GLU A 176 -17.61 28.59 -21.26
N ASP A 177 -18.05 28.20 -20.05
CA ASP A 177 -19.06 28.95 -19.29
C ASP A 177 -18.46 30.19 -18.61
N GLY A 178 -17.12 30.23 -18.47
CA GLY A 178 -16.34 31.38 -18.02
C GLY A 178 -16.16 31.45 -16.51
N ASP A 179 -16.02 30.30 -15.86
CA ASP A 179 -15.72 30.18 -14.43
C ASP A 179 -14.20 30.10 -14.22
N ASP A 180 -13.56 31.28 -14.26
CA ASP A 180 -12.11 31.45 -14.06
C ASP A 180 -11.59 30.97 -12.70
N GLU A 181 -12.46 30.55 -11.76
CA GLU A 181 -12.10 30.03 -10.44
C GLU A 181 -12.02 28.50 -10.50
N ARG A 182 -13.12 27.80 -10.86
CA ARG A 182 -13.12 26.32 -11.03
C ARG A 182 -12.16 25.86 -12.12
N ALA A 183 -11.97 26.62 -13.21
CA ALA A 183 -10.99 26.27 -14.24
C ALA A 183 -9.54 26.20 -13.70
N ARG A 184 -9.19 26.98 -12.66
CA ARG A 184 -7.86 26.95 -12.03
C ARG A 184 -7.71 25.93 -10.92
N GLU A 185 -8.83 25.50 -10.32
CA GLU A 185 -8.86 24.34 -9.45
C GLU A 185 -8.58 23.08 -10.29
N LEU A 186 -9.34 22.88 -11.37
CA LEU A 186 -9.16 21.78 -12.32
C LEU A 186 -7.77 21.76 -12.98
N ALA A 187 -7.24 22.92 -13.38
CA ALA A 187 -5.90 22.99 -13.98
C ALA A 187 -4.75 22.67 -12.99
N ARG A 188 -5.03 22.58 -11.68
CA ARG A 188 -4.10 22.04 -10.66
C ARG A 188 -4.36 20.55 -10.40
N GLU A 189 -5.62 20.13 -10.40
CA GLU A 189 -6.06 18.72 -10.39
C GLU A 189 -5.38 17.94 -11.55
N LEU A 190 -5.32 18.55 -12.74
CA LEU A 190 -4.58 18.04 -13.92
C LEU A 190 -3.05 18.13 -13.81
N GLU A 191 -2.50 19.04 -13.01
CA GLU A 191 -1.04 19.12 -12.75
C GLU A 191 -0.60 17.92 -11.90
N GLU A 192 -1.38 17.62 -10.85
CA GLU A 192 -1.18 16.49 -9.93
C GLU A 192 -1.29 15.15 -10.68
N LEU A 193 -2.39 14.93 -11.40
CA LEU A 193 -2.57 13.75 -12.26
C LEU A 193 -1.47 13.62 -13.33
N SER A 194 -0.99 14.71 -13.92
CA SER A 194 0.09 14.63 -14.93
C SER A 194 1.42 14.15 -14.36
N ALA A 195 1.71 14.46 -13.09
CA ALA A 195 2.92 14.01 -12.40
C ALA A 195 2.83 12.54 -11.99
N GLU A 196 1.67 12.10 -11.49
CA GLU A 196 1.37 10.69 -11.20
C GLU A 196 1.50 9.82 -12.47
N ILE A 197 0.91 10.27 -13.58
CA ILE A 197 1.03 9.62 -14.90
C ILE A 197 2.50 9.56 -15.36
N GLU A 198 3.33 10.57 -15.08
CA GLU A 198 4.77 10.55 -15.40
C GLU A 198 5.57 9.57 -14.53
N GLU A 199 5.22 9.40 -13.25
CA GLU A 199 5.86 8.41 -12.36
C GLU A 199 5.45 6.97 -12.72
N LEU A 200 4.15 6.69 -12.85
CA LEU A 200 3.62 5.39 -13.28
C LEU A 200 4.14 4.99 -14.68
N SER A 201 4.18 5.93 -15.64
CA SER A 201 4.73 5.67 -16.98
C SER A 201 6.23 5.36 -16.98
N GLN A 202 6.99 5.79 -15.96
CA GLN A 202 8.39 5.40 -15.79
C GLN A 202 8.50 4.03 -15.10
N SER A 203 7.63 3.75 -14.13
CA SER A 203 7.59 2.48 -13.40
C SER A 203 7.25 1.30 -14.31
N VAL A 204 6.15 1.37 -15.07
CA VAL A 204 5.77 0.36 -16.09
C VAL A 204 6.91 0.12 -17.09
N GLN A 205 7.57 1.19 -17.56
CA GLN A 205 8.72 1.07 -18.49
C GLN A 205 9.96 0.43 -17.84
N SER A 206 10.09 0.47 -16.51
CA SER A 206 11.15 -0.21 -15.76
C SER A 206 10.87 -1.71 -15.69
N HIS A 207 9.68 -2.11 -15.23
CA HIS A 207 9.28 -3.51 -15.11
C HIS A 207 9.29 -4.24 -16.47
N TYR A 208 8.81 -3.58 -17.53
CA TYR A 208 8.93 -4.08 -18.91
C TYR A 208 10.39 -4.37 -19.28
N GLY A 209 11.35 -3.55 -18.83
CA GLY A 209 12.77 -3.76 -19.05
C GLY A 209 13.34 -4.99 -18.31
N VAL A 210 12.85 -5.26 -17.09
CA VAL A 210 13.17 -6.48 -16.34
C VAL A 210 12.63 -7.71 -17.07
N ILE A 211 11.36 -7.69 -17.45
CA ILE A 211 10.69 -8.75 -18.22
C ILE A 211 11.42 -9.01 -19.55
N GLU A 212 11.85 -7.98 -20.29
CA GLU A 212 12.61 -8.14 -21.54
C GLU A 212 14.00 -8.77 -21.33
N GLU A 213 14.73 -8.45 -20.25
CA GLU A 213 16.07 -9.02 -19.99
C GLU A 213 15.99 -10.48 -19.50
N ALA A 214 14.99 -10.84 -18.69
CA ALA A 214 14.78 -12.18 -18.19
C ALA A 214 14.22 -13.13 -19.28
N THR A 215 13.01 -12.86 -19.79
CA THR A 215 12.33 -13.72 -20.78
C THR A 215 12.93 -13.70 -22.18
N GLY A 216 13.55 -12.57 -22.59
CA GLY A 216 13.87 -12.30 -23.98
C GLY A 216 12.65 -12.11 -24.90
N THR A 217 11.50 -11.67 -24.34
CA THR A 217 10.36 -11.13 -25.11
C THR A 217 10.70 -9.77 -25.74
N ASP A 218 9.72 -9.09 -26.37
CA ASP A 218 9.91 -7.81 -27.07
C ASP A 218 8.70 -6.91 -26.75
N LEU A 219 8.83 -6.11 -25.69
CA LEU A 219 7.84 -5.14 -25.22
C LEU A 219 8.10 -3.73 -25.80
N THR A 220 9.10 -3.57 -26.68
CA THR A 220 9.45 -2.28 -27.33
C THR A 220 8.24 -1.47 -27.84
N ASP A 221 7.28 -2.13 -28.50
CA ASP A 221 6.10 -1.44 -29.06
C ASP A 221 5.07 -1.08 -27.95
N ALA A 222 5.05 -1.79 -26.82
CA ALA A 222 4.26 -1.48 -25.62
C ALA A 222 4.85 -0.28 -24.85
N SER A 223 6.16 -0.28 -24.56
CA SER A 223 6.84 0.87 -23.95
C SER A 223 6.65 2.13 -24.78
N ALA A 224 6.65 2.00 -26.12
CA ALA A 224 6.40 3.12 -27.04
C ALA A 224 4.94 3.62 -27.03
N ALA A 225 3.96 2.80 -26.62
CA ALA A 225 2.58 3.22 -26.42
C ALA A 225 2.44 4.01 -25.11
N ILE A 226 2.97 3.49 -24.00
CA ILE A 226 3.01 4.18 -22.68
C ILE A 226 3.72 5.54 -22.78
N GLU A 227 4.94 5.56 -23.33
CA GLU A 227 5.72 6.79 -23.55
C GLU A 227 4.99 7.78 -24.49
N SER A 228 4.20 7.30 -25.46
CA SER A 228 3.40 8.18 -26.31
C SER A 228 2.17 8.76 -25.60
N THR A 229 1.63 8.07 -24.59
CA THR A 229 0.53 8.56 -23.74
C THR A 229 1.06 9.65 -22.81
N ASN A 230 2.15 9.38 -22.07
CA ASN A 230 2.84 10.36 -21.23
C ASN A 230 3.21 11.64 -22.00
N GLN A 231 3.86 11.49 -23.17
CA GLN A 231 4.19 12.63 -24.04
C GLN A 231 2.97 13.43 -24.54
N SER A 232 1.76 12.84 -24.56
CA SER A 232 0.54 13.57 -24.91
C SER A 232 0.00 14.33 -23.69
N VAL A 233 -0.12 13.68 -22.54
CA VAL A 233 -0.55 14.27 -21.27
C VAL A 233 0.32 15.48 -20.92
N GLN A 234 1.65 15.31 -20.92
CA GLN A 234 2.60 16.39 -20.62
C GLN A 234 2.52 17.56 -21.62
N ALA A 235 2.27 17.28 -22.90
CA ALA A 235 2.14 18.33 -23.92
C ALA A 235 0.83 19.12 -23.80
N ASP A 236 -0.26 18.51 -23.33
CA ASP A 236 -1.51 19.20 -23.06
C ASP A 236 -1.47 19.94 -21.72
N GLN A 237 -0.85 19.39 -20.67
CA GLN A 237 -0.67 20.11 -19.40
C GLN A 237 0.29 21.31 -19.55
N GLU A 238 1.34 21.25 -20.39
CA GLU A 238 2.15 22.45 -20.72
C GLU A 238 1.27 23.57 -21.32
N GLN A 239 0.30 23.23 -22.18
CA GLN A 239 -0.62 24.20 -22.79
C GLN A 239 -1.66 24.74 -21.79
N ILE A 240 -2.13 23.92 -20.84
CA ILE A 240 -3.05 24.34 -19.77
C ILE A 240 -2.33 25.27 -18.79
N ARG A 241 -1.11 24.90 -18.39
CA ARG A 241 -0.23 25.69 -17.50
C ARG A 241 0.10 27.06 -18.10
N GLU A 242 0.46 27.14 -19.39
CA GLU A 242 0.66 28.41 -20.12
C GLU A 242 -0.63 29.26 -20.25
N ALA A 243 -1.83 28.66 -20.14
CA ALA A 243 -3.11 29.34 -20.34
C ALA A 243 -3.71 29.92 -19.05
N GLU A 244 -3.62 29.18 -17.94
CA GLU A 244 -4.31 29.50 -16.70
C GLU A 244 -3.47 30.25 -15.66
N PHE A 245 -2.15 30.11 -15.71
CA PHE A 245 -1.25 30.55 -14.65
C PHE A 245 -0.15 31.53 -15.12
N ASP A 246 0.02 32.61 -14.37
CA ASP A 246 1.22 33.45 -14.38
C ASP A 246 2.34 32.70 -13.64
N GLU A 247 3.38 32.24 -14.36
CA GLU A 247 4.61 31.69 -13.77
C GLU A 247 5.21 32.64 -12.71
N THR A 248 5.65 32.12 -11.56
CA THR A 248 6.28 32.93 -10.49
C THR A 248 7.74 32.57 -10.24
N THR A 249 8.43 33.40 -9.48
CA THR A 249 9.74 33.08 -8.90
C THR A 249 9.85 33.68 -7.50
N ILE A 250 9.70 32.84 -6.48
CA ILE A 250 10.09 33.13 -5.10
C ILE A 250 11.61 33.27 -4.96
N ARG A 251 12.07 34.23 -4.16
CA ARG A 251 13.49 34.38 -3.80
C ARG A 251 13.65 34.87 -2.37
N ILE A 252 14.59 34.30 -1.62
CA ILE A 252 14.96 34.82 -0.29
C ILE A 252 16.02 35.91 -0.46
N THR A 253 15.68 37.13 -0.04
CA THR A 253 16.48 38.34 -0.23
C THR A 253 17.34 38.68 0.99
N ALA A 254 16.90 38.28 2.18
CA ALA A 254 17.62 38.42 3.44
C ALA A 254 17.31 37.30 4.44
N VAL A 255 18.28 36.98 5.30
CA VAL A 255 18.12 36.12 6.48
C VAL A 255 18.83 36.79 7.67
N GLU A 256 18.26 36.73 8.87
CA GLU A 256 18.91 37.29 10.07
C GLU A 256 20.10 36.43 10.54
N SER A 257 19.96 35.10 10.41
CA SER A 257 21.00 34.11 10.72
C SER A 257 20.89 32.91 9.78
N THR A 258 22.03 32.30 9.43
CA THR A 258 22.07 30.97 8.80
C THR A 258 22.29 29.85 9.82
N THR A 259 22.68 30.17 11.06
CA THR A 259 22.72 29.21 12.18
C THR A 259 21.39 29.30 12.90
N VAL A 260 20.65 28.18 12.95
CA VAL A 260 19.23 28.12 13.33
C VAL A 260 18.95 26.90 14.20
N SER A 261 17.88 26.94 14.99
CA SER A 261 17.40 25.83 15.82
C SER A 261 15.94 26.06 16.18
N PHE A 262 15.26 25.09 16.80
CA PHE A 262 13.88 25.29 17.25
C PHE A 262 13.73 26.56 18.12
N ILE A 263 14.69 26.84 18.99
CA ILE A 263 14.69 28.02 19.87
C ILE A 263 15.12 29.29 19.10
N THR A 264 16.03 29.19 18.14
CA THR A 264 16.56 30.30 17.34
C THR A 264 16.10 30.18 15.88
N PRO A 265 14.90 30.70 15.54
CA PRO A 265 14.28 30.46 14.24
C PRO A 265 15.08 31.06 13.08
N LEU A 266 14.82 30.54 11.88
CA LEU A 266 15.14 31.25 10.65
C LEU A 266 14.11 32.36 10.44
N THR A 267 14.46 33.59 10.85
CA THR A 267 13.75 34.79 10.38
C THR A 267 14.30 35.20 9.02
N ALA A 268 13.45 35.19 8.00
CA ALA A 268 13.81 35.44 6.60
C ALA A 268 12.84 36.41 5.90
N THR A 269 13.39 37.18 4.96
CA THR A 269 12.63 38.07 4.07
C THR A 269 12.80 37.59 2.63
N GLY A 270 11.71 37.53 1.86
CA GLY A 270 11.72 37.15 0.46
C GLY A 270 10.91 38.10 -0.43
N GLU A 271 10.95 37.83 -1.73
CA GLU A 271 10.16 38.50 -2.78
C GLU A 271 9.51 37.43 -3.68
N ILE A 272 8.28 37.68 -4.18
CA ILE A 272 7.64 36.87 -5.24
C ILE A 272 7.28 37.79 -6.42
N GLU A 273 7.88 37.52 -7.58
CA GLU A 273 7.60 38.18 -8.86
C GLU A 273 7.01 37.17 -9.85
N THR A 274 6.20 37.62 -10.82
CA THR A 274 5.88 36.85 -12.02
C THR A 274 7.05 36.82 -13.01
N ALA A 275 7.02 35.93 -13.99
CA ALA A 275 8.03 35.85 -15.06
C ALA A 275 8.20 37.15 -15.88
N ASP A 276 7.14 37.98 -15.99
CA ASP A 276 7.19 39.30 -16.64
C ASP A 276 7.78 40.41 -15.73
N GLY A 277 7.97 40.12 -14.43
CA GLY A 277 8.55 41.01 -13.43
C GLY A 277 7.57 41.99 -12.77
N ASP A 278 6.28 41.63 -12.71
CA ASP A 278 5.30 42.30 -11.85
C ASP A 278 5.18 41.53 -10.51
N PRO A 279 5.04 42.21 -9.35
CA PRO A 279 5.05 41.54 -8.05
C PRO A 279 3.70 40.90 -7.69
N VAL A 280 3.74 39.76 -6.99
CA VAL A 280 2.57 39.13 -6.35
C VAL A 280 2.28 39.91 -5.05
N ALA A 281 1.46 40.95 -5.12
CA ALA A 281 1.43 42.02 -4.12
C ALA A 281 0.08 42.22 -3.41
N GLY A 282 0.09 42.15 -2.08
CA GLY A 282 -1.09 42.39 -1.23
C GLY A 282 -1.95 41.15 -0.98
N GLU A 283 -1.44 39.96 -1.25
CA GLU A 283 -2.16 38.68 -1.18
C GLU A 283 -1.70 37.86 0.03
N PRO A 284 -2.60 37.10 0.69
CA PRO A 284 -2.18 36.03 1.59
C PRO A 284 -1.48 34.94 0.78
N ILE A 285 -0.42 34.34 1.33
CA ILE A 285 0.33 33.26 0.69
C ILE A 285 0.62 32.15 1.69
N GLN A 286 0.72 30.93 1.16
CA GLN A 286 1.17 29.76 1.91
C GLN A 286 2.59 29.41 1.44
N LEU A 287 3.47 29.08 2.39
CA LEU A 287 4.85 28.70 2.14
C LEU A 287 5.10 27.32 2.78
N ASN A 288 5.47 26.31 2.00
CA ASN A 288 6.07 25.10 2.59
C ASN A 288 7.55 25.36 2.82
N VAL A 289 8.01 25.27 4.07
CA VAL A 289 9.38 25.54 4.50
C VAL A 289 9.94 24.31 5.19
N GLY A 290 10.73 23.54 4.45
CA GLY A 290 11.21 22.22 4.88
C GLY A 290 10.07 21.23 5.09
N ASN A 291 9.51 21.23 6.30
CA ASN A 291 8.44 20.34 6.74
C ASN A 291 7.23 21.08 7.37
N GLN A 292 7.15 22.40 7.23
CA GLN A 292 6.14 23.25 7.87
C GLN A 292 5.45 24.16 6.88
N LEU A 293 4.12 24.18 6.91
CA LEU A 293 3.28 25.13 6.21
C LEU A 293 3.19 26.44 7.00
N ILE A 294 3.58 27.56 6.39
CA ILE A 294 3.58 28.89 7.02
C ILE A 294 2.69 29.84 6.21
N GLU A 295 1.63 30.36 6.84
CA GLU A 295 0.82 31.46 6.29
C GLU A 295 1.52 32.82 6.49
N THR A 296 1.60 33.65 5.45
CA THR A 296 2.04 35.06 5.55
C THR A 296 1.31 35.93 4.51
N GLU A 297 1.62 37.24 4.42
CA GLU A 297 0.99 38.20 3.49
C GLU A 297 2.08 38.98 2.74
N THR A 298 1.96 39.11 1.41
CA THR A 298 2.89 39.93 0.60
C THR A 298 2.52 41.40 0.64
N ASP A 299 3.51 42.30 0.62
CA ASP A 299 3.27 43.75 0.67
C ASP A 299 2.94 44.38 -0.72
N ASP A 300 2.78 45.71 -0.78
CA ASP A 300 2.60 46.51 -2.02
C ASP A 300 3.72 46.28 -3.08
N SER A 301 4.81 45.61 -2.70
CA SER A 301 6.04 45.37 -3.47
C SER A 301 6.26 43.88 -3.80
N GLY A 302 5.44 42.97 -3.26
CA GLY A 302 5.67 41.53 -3.31
C GLY A 302 6.71 41.02 -2.30
N GLU A 303 7.16 41.85 -1.34
CA GLU A 303 8.05 41.43 -0.26
C GLU A 303 7.24 40.72 0.84
N PHE A 304 7.78 39.64 1.42
CA PHE A 304 7.18 38.88 2.53
C PHE A 304 8.22 38.53 3.61
N GLU A 305 7.77 38.23 4.82
CA GLU A 305 8.60 37.85 5.97
C GLU A 305 8.02 36.59 6.64
N PHE A 306 8.88 35.67 7.10
CA PHE A 306 8.49 34.48 7.85
C PHE A 306 9.51 34.09 8.94
N ASP A 307 9.04 33.34 9.93
CA ASP A 307 9.83 32.71 10.99
C ASP A 307 9.66 31.17 10.92
N TYR A 308 10.72 30.43 10.61
CA TYR A 308 10.70 28.94 10.59
C TYR A 308 11.47 28.35 11.78
N ARG A 309 10.93 27.29 12.40
CA ARG A 309 11.55 26.58 13.54
C ARG A 309 11.87 25.13 13.15
N PRO A 310 13.13 24.76 12.89
CA PRO A 310 13.52 23.37 12.64
C PRO A 310 12.98 22.39 13.69
N ILE A 311 12.31 21.32 13.25
CA ILE A 311 11.74 20.24 14.10
C ILE A 311 12.35 18.87 13.71
N SER A 312 11.98 18.33 12.54
CA SER A 312 12.35 16.98 12.09
C SER A 312 13.41 16.94 10.98
N ILE A 313 13.80 18.10 10.44
CA ILE A 313 14.89 18.19 9.46
C ILE A 313 16.24 17.81 10.10
N PRO A 314 17.21 17.28 9.32
CA PRO A 314 18.54 16.93 9.81
C PRO A 314 19.28 18.08 10.50
N ALA A 315 20.07 17.76 11.52
CA ALA A 315 21.03 18.67 12.13
C ALA A 315 22.27 18.87 11.23
N GLY A 316 23.02 19.95 11.44
CA GLY A 316 24.22 20.28 10.65
C GLY A 316 23.95 21.17 9.43
N GLU A 317 24.85 21.15 8.45
CA GLU A 317 24.74 21.97 7.23
C GLU A 317 23.72 21.33 6.24
N THR A 318 22.61 22.02 5.96
CA THR A 318 21.54 21.54 5.08
C THR A 318 20.98 22.67 4.20
N ASN A 319 20.32 22.32 3.09
CA ASN A 319 19.62 23.28 2.23
C ASN A 319 18.11 23.20 2.52
N LEU A 320 17.58 24.23 3.16
CA LEU A 320 16.15 24.33 3.46
C LEU A 320 15.40 24.82 2.21
N THR A 321 14.57 23.96 1.61
CA THR A 321 13.66 24.35 0.54
C THR A 321 12.50 25.21 1.08
N VAL A 322 12.12 26.22 0.29
CA VAL A 322 11.04 27.18 0.53
C VAL A 322 10.20 27.25 -0.74
N SER A 323 9.00 26.67 -0.71
CA SER A 323 8.10 26.56 -1.86
C SER A 323 6.86 27.40 -1.64
N TYR A 324 6.57 28.31 -2.57
CA TYR A 324 5.33 29.08 -2.61
C TYR A 324 4.20 28.18 -3.11
N LEU A 325 3.16 28.04 -2.28
CA LEU A 325 1.93 27.32 -2.57
C LEU A 325 0.80 28.33 -2.80
N PRO A 326 0.33 28.54 -4.04
CA PRO A 326 -0.84 29.36 -4.34
C PRO A 326 -2.15 28.62 -4.03
N ASP A 327 -3.15 29.33 -3.51
CA ASP A 327 -4.50 28.78 -3.32
C ASP A 327 -5.11 28.23 -4.63
N GLY A 328 -6.01 27.25 -4.54
CA GLY A 328 -6.57 26.52 -5.71
C GLY A 328 -7.21 27.37 -6.81
N GLY A 329 -7.78 28.54 -6.49
CA GLY A 329 -8.33 29.48 -7.48
C GLY A 329 -7.33 30.55 -7.99
N SER A 330 -6.10 30.57 -7.45
CA SER A 330 -5.10 31.61 -7.70
C SER A 330 -4.60 31.61 -9.15
N PRO A 331 -4.41 32.79 -9.78
CA PRO A 331 -3.81 32.91 -11.10
C PRO A 331 -2.29 32.68 -11.11
N TYR A 332 -1.65 32.51 -9.96
CA TYR A 332 -0.20 32.32 -9.89
C TYR A 332 0.18 30.84 -9.87
N PHE A 333 1.21 30.46 -10.64
CA PHE A 333 1.83 29.13 -10.50
C PHE A 333 2.75 29.09 -9.27
N GLY A 334 2.96 27.90 -8.71
CA GLY A 334 3.92 27.70 -7.62
C GLY A 334 5.36 27.98 -8.07
N SER A 335 6.25 28.21 -7.11
CA SER A 335 7.69 28.24 -7.37
C SER A 335 8.48 27.99 -6.08
N GLU A 336 9.72 27.52 -6.21
CA GLU A 336 10.56 27.17 -5.07
C GLU A 336 11.95 27.82 -5.11
N THR A 337 12.59 27.84 -3.94
CA THR A 337 13.97 28.29 -3.74
C THR A 337 14.59 27.62 -2.51
N SER A 338 15.91 27.69 -2.34
CA SER A 338 16.59 27.00 -1.22
C SER A 338 17.52 27.94 -0.45
N VAL A 339 17.55 27.77 0.89
CA VAL A 339 18.41 28.52 1.81
C VAL A 339 19.37 27.58 2.51
N GLY A 340 20.68 27.75 2.28
CA GLY A 340 21.72 27.02 3.03
C GLY A 340 21.76 27.47 4.49
N VAL A 341 21.49 26.54 5.41
CA VAL A 341 21.44 26.76 6.86
C VAL A 341 22.32 25.74 7.60
N ASN A 342 22.67 26.06 8.84
CA ASN A 342 23.30 25.17 9.81
C ASN A 342 22.34 24.99 10.98
N VAL A 343 21.71 23.82 11.07
CA VAL A 343 20.78 23.46 12.14
C VAL A 343 21.55 23.01 13.37
N GLU A 344 21.39 23.72 14.50
CA GLU A 344 21.86 23.29 15.82
C GLU A 344 20.74 22.50 16.51
N GLN A 345 21.04 21.26 16.91
CA GLN A 345 20.11 20.39 17.64
C GLN A 345 19.78 20.95 19.04
N VAL A 346 18.57 20.68 19.53
CA VAL A 346 18.07 21.10 20.85
C VAL A 346 17.48 19.91 21.61
N GLU A 347 17.95 19.68 22.85
CA GLU A 347 17.34 18.78 23.85
C GLU A 347 15.95 19.33 24.27
N PRO A 348 14.83 18.67 23.92
CA PRO A 348 13.50 19.08 24.35
C PRO A 348 13.14 18.43 25.70
N THR A 349 12.04 18.84 26.31
CA THR A 349 11.48 18.25 27.53
C THR A 349 10.06 17.77 27.26
N LEU A 350 9.85 16.45 27.40
CA LEU A 350 8.55 15.78 27.24
C LEU A 350 8.00 15.34 28.60
N THR A 351 6.75 15.68 28.89
CA THR A 351 6.07 15.36 30.17
C THR A 351 4.65 14.90 29.92
N ILE A 352 4.30 13.68 30.33
CA ILE A 352 2.89 13.25 30.40
C ILE A 352 2.21 14.04 31.53
N THR A 353 1.14 14.76 31.20
CA THR A 353 0.41 15.62 32.13
C THR A 353 -0.78 14.91 32.75
N SER A 354 -1.48 14.06 31.99
CA SER A 354 -2.49 13.13 32.52
C SER A 354 -2.69 11.90 31.61
N VAL A 355 -3.40 10.91 32.16
CA VAL A 355 -3.87 9.71 31.45
C VAL A 355 -5.27 9.41 31.96
N ASP A 356 -6.26 9.25 31.08
CA ASP A 356 -7.63 8.83 31.43
C ASP A 356 -8.08 7.68 30.53
N PRO A 357 -8.50 6.53 31.09
CA PRO A 357 -8.53 6.20 32.52
C PRO A 357 -7.16 5.76 33.08
N GLU A 358 -6.89 6.04 34.36
CA GLU A 358 -5.74 5.48 35.12
C GLU A 358 -5.76 3.92 35.21
N THR A 359 -6.80 3.26 34.71
CA THR A 359 -7.01 1.81 34.78
C THR A 359 -7.82 1.32 33.59
N VAL A 360 -7.29 0.34 32.86
CA VAL A 360 -7.80 -0.21 31.59
C VAL A 360 -7.90 -1.74 31.63
N ALA A 361 -8.68 -2.32 30.72
CA ALA A 361 -8.76 -3.74 30.40
C ALA A 361 -8.37 -3.99 28.93
N TYR A 362 -8.44 -5.25 28.48
CA TYR A 362 -8.33 -5.58 27.05
C TYR A 362 -9.36 -4.78 26.23
N ASN A 363 -8.93 -4.20 25.11
CA ASN A 363 -9.77 -3.44 24.18
C ASN A 363 -10.48 -2.21 24.83
N ASP A 364 -9.95 -1.68 25.94
CA ASP A 364 -10.23 -0.31 26.37
C ASP A 364 -9.33 0.68 25.61
N THR A 365 -9.87 1.86 25.29
CA THR A 365 -9.13 3.00 24.72
C THR A 365 -8.40 3.78 25.83
N LEU A 366 -7.17 4.24 25.56
CA LEU A 366 -6.36 5.02 26.50
C LEU A 366 -6.16 6.46 26.01
N GLY A 367 -6.70 7.45 26.72
CA GLY A 367 -6.43 8.87 26.45
C GLY A 367 -5.18 9.36 27.19
N VAL A 368 -4.29 10.08 26.51
CA VAL A 368 -3.02 10.57 27.05
C VAL A 368 -2.87 12.07 26.76
N GLU A 369 -2.66 12.87 27.80
CA GLU A 369 -2.30 14.29 27.68
C GLU A 369 -0.79 14.45 27.92
N ALA A 370 -0.10 15.24 27.09
CA ALA A 370 1.35 15.46 27.18
C ALA A 370 1.75 16.92 26.84
N GLU A 371 2.88 17.37 27.39
CA GLU A 371 3.51 18.65 27.06
C GLU A 371 4.92 18.37 26.51
N LEU A 372 5.21 18.80 25.27
CA LEU A 372 6.56 18.86 24.69
C LEU A 372 7.00 20.32 24.60
N GLN A 373 8.17 20.65 25.16
CA GLN A 373 8.67 22.03 25.24
C GLN A 373 10.18 22.09 24.96
N ALA A 374 10.61 23.12 24.22
CA ALA A 374 12.02 23.44 24.04
C ALA A 374 12.30 24.90 24.49
N GLY A 375 12.96 25.04 25.63
CA GLY A 375 13.27 26.34 26.24
C GLY A 375 12.08 26.95 26.99
N GLU A 376 11.41 27.91 26.37
CA GLU A 376 10.18 28.56 26.87
C GLU A 376 9.04 28.49 25.82
N GLN A 377 9.14 27.57 24.85
CA GLN A 377 8.24 27.43 23.71
C GLN A 377 7.70 25.99 23.65
N GLU A 378 6.38 25.88 23.57
CA GLU A 378 5.63 24.62 23.34
C GLU A 378 5.83 24.13 21.90
N ILE A 379 5.80 22.81 21.71
CA ILE A 379 5.90 22.10 20.43
C ILE A 379 4.63 21.24 20.29
N ASP A 380 3.89 21.49 19.22
CA ASP A 380 2.74 20.71 18.75
C ASP A 380 3.07 20.13 17.35
N ASP A 381 2.14 19.42 16.72
CA ASP A 381 2.24 18.87 15.35
C ASP A 381 3.48 17.96 15.14
N VAL A 382 3.82 17.15 16.16
CA VAL A 382 4.91 16.16 16.10
C VAL A 382 4.40 14.73 16.30
N PRO A 383 4.96 13.75 15.57
CA PRO A 383 4.71 12.33 15.83
C PRO A 383 5.49 11.88 17.07
N LEU A 384 4.80 11.18 17.97
CA LEU A 384 5.35 10.53 19.16
C LEU A 384 4.96 9.05 19.16
N THR A 385 5.92 8.17 19.43
CA THR A 385 5.65 6.74 19.64
C THR A 385 5.11 6.53 21.06
N VAL A 386 4.10 5.68 21.22
CA VAL A 386 3.49 5.37 22.52
C VAL A 386 3.50 3.86 22.75
N THR A 387 4.11 3.40 23.84
CA THR A 387 4.17 1.97 24.19
C THR A 387 3.61 1.70 25.59
N LEU A 388 3.06 0.51 25.83
CA LEU A 388 2.45 0.11 27.11
C LEU A 388 2.97 -1.25 27.58
N GLY A 389 3.90 -1.22 28.52
CA GLY A 389 4.69 -2.38 28.91
C GLY A 389 5.83 -2.59 27.91
N GLU A 390 5.74 -3.66 27.13
CA GLU A 390 6.68 -3.98 26.04
C GLU A 390 5.99 -3.90 24.65
N GLU A 391 4.67 -3.67 24.61
CA GLU A 391 3.85 -3.55 23.39
C GLU A 391 3.79 -2.12 22.85
N ASP A 392 3.79 -1.95 21.53
CA ASP A 392 3.50 -0.67 20.88
C ASP A 392 1.97 -0.40 20.83
N LEU A 393 1.56 0.86 20.97
CA LEU A 393 0.18 1.33 20.82
C LEU A 393 -0.02 2.20 19.57
N GLY A 394 1.05 2.42 18.79
CA GLY A 394 1.09 3.20 17.57
C GLY A 394 1.79 4.56 17.74
N VAL A 395 1.96 5.23 16.60
CA VAL A 395 2.34 6.65 16.55
C VAL A 395 1.10 7.52 16.81
N ALA A 396 1.28 8.59 17.58
CA ALA A 396 0.28 9.61 17.81
C ALA A 396 0.83 11.01 17.53
N ALA A 397 0.03 11.86 16.89
CA ALA A 397 0.32 13.28 16.75
C ALA A 397 -0.01 14.03 18.06
N LEU A 398 0.85 14.97 18.46
CA LEU A 398 0.60 15.87 19.58
C LEU A 398 -0.17 17.12 19.10
N ASP A 399 -1.50 17.15 19.31
CA ASP A 399 -2.37 18.32 19.02
C ASP A 399 -2.78 19.00 20.32
N ALA A 400 -2.32 20.24 20.53
CA ALA A 400 -2.72 21.12 21.64
C ALA A 400 -2.61 20.49 23.05
N GLY A 401 -1.72 19.50 23.21
CA GLY A 401 -1.48 18.75 24.44
C GLY A 401 -2.20 17.39 24.56
N GLU A 402 -2.99 16.97 23.57
CA GLU A 402 -3.63 15.64 23.50
C GLU A 402 -2.88 14.75 22.48
N LEU A 403 -2.70 13.46 22.79
CA LEU A 403 -2.14 12.50 21.83
C LEU A 403 -3.24 11.88 20.96
N VAL A 404 -3.21 12.19 19.67
CA VAL A 404 -4.17 11.74 18.66
C VAL A 404 -3.55 10.63 17.81
N PHE A 405 -4.05 9.41 17.96
CA PHE A 405 -3.66 8.26 17.13
C PHE A 405 -4.43 8.24 15.82
N ASP A 406 -3.79 7.75 14.75
CA ASP A 406 -4.47 7.39 13.51
C ASP A 406 -5.28 6.09 13.70
N GLY A 407 -6.57 6.27 13.99
CA GLY A 407 -7.52 5.18 14.20
C GLY A 407 -7.93 5.01 15.66
N ALA A 408 -8.08 3.76 16.10
CA ALA A 408 -8.59 3.41 17.42
C ALA A 408 -7.54 2.60 18.20
N SER A 409 -6.53 3.28 18.76
CA SER A 409 -5.59 2.65 19.66
C SER A 409 -6.32 2.13 20.92
N THR A 410 -6.18 0.82 21.17
CA THR A 410 -6.76 0.11 22.30
C THR A 410 -5.74 -0.85 22.89
N VAL A 411 -5.88 -1.20 24.17
CA VAL A 411 -4.91 -2.08 24.84
C VAL A 411 -4.99 -3.51 24.26
N PRO A 412 -3.94 -4.02 23.57
CA PRO A 412 -3.96 -5.35 22.98
C PRO A 412 -3.80 -6.44 24.04
N ALA A 413 -4.05 -7.70 23.68
CA ALA A 413 -4.05 -8.81 24.65
C ALA A 413 -2.66 -9.09 25.27
N ALA A 414 -1.60 -8.86 24.49
CA ALA A 414 -0.22 -9.13 24.87
C ALA A 414 0.30 -8.23 26.02
N VAL A 415 -0.28 -7.05 26.25
CA VAL A 415 0.05 -6.20 27.41
C VAL A 415 -0.25 -6.98 28.71
N PRO A 416 0.73 -7.28 29.59
CA PRO A 416 0.46 -8.09 30.77
C PRO A 416 -0.42 -7.37 31.80
N SER A 417 -1.31 -8.08 32.50
CA SER A 417 -2.06 -7.48 33.61
C SER A 417 -1.16 -7.08 34.80
N GLY A 418 -1.36 -5.88 35.35
CA GLY A 418 -0.52 -5.34 36.43
C GLY A 418 -0.42 -3.81 36.46
N GLU A 419 0.60 -3.32 37.16
CA GLU A 419 1.11 -1.93 36.99
C GLU A 419 2.07 -1.96 35.80
N GLN A 420 1.71 -1.32 34.68
CA GLN A 420 2.51 -1.26 33.45
C GLN A 420 3.05 0.15 33.19
N ASN A 421 4.21 0.23 32.54
CA ASN A 421 4.78 1.50 32.11
C ASN A 421 4.14 1.94 30.78
N LEU A 422 3.44 3.07 30.80
CA LEU A 422 3.12 3.81 29.58
C LEU A 422 4.32 4.71 29.27
N THR A 423 4.94 4.49 28.11
CA THR A 423 6.08 5.26 27.63
C THR A 423 5.63 6.12 26.45
N VAL A 424 6.06 7.38 26.41
CA VAL A 424 5.89 8.26 25.25
C VAL A 424 7.27 8.79 24.86
N SER A 425 7.60 8.72 23.58
CA SER A 425 8.91 9.16 23.06
C SER A 425 8.82 9.93 21.76
N LEU A 426 9.70 10.92 21.60
CA LEU A 426 10.05 11.54 20.33
C LEU A 426 11.21 10.73 19.72
N PRO A 427 10.99 9.93 18.66
CA PRO A 427 11.98 8.99 18.13
C PRO A 427 13.02 9.65 17.19
N PHE A 428 13.41 10.90 17.47
CA PHE A 428 14.24 11.68 16.54
C PHE A 428 15.74 11.47 16.75
N GLU A 429 16.40 10.83 15.78
CA GLU A 429 17.86 10.71 15.73
C GLU A 429 18.46 11.70 14.72
N GLU A 430 19.52 12.40 15.14
CA GLU A 430 20.26 13.42 14.36
C GLU A 430 19.41 14.55 13.72
N ARG A 431 18.18 14.77 14.21
CA ARG A 431 17.29 15.86 13.76
C ARG A 431 17.42 17.13 14.60
N ALA A 432 16.72 18.19 14.22
CA ALA A 432 16.77 19.49 14.89
C ALA A 432 16.31 19.48 16.36
N LEU A 433 15.42 18.55 16.72
CA LEU A 433 15.18 18.15 18.11
C LEU A 433 15.93 16.83 18.40
N GLU A 434 16.51 16.73 19.59
CA GLU A 434 17.08 15.48 20.12
C GLU A 434 15.94 14.55 20.60
N SER A 435 16.15 13.23 20.55
CA SER A 435 15.18 12.28 21.08
C SER A 435 14.96 12.45 22.58
N VAL A 436 13.71 12.28 23.02
CA VAL A 436 13.32 12.37 24.43
C VAL A 436 12.27 11.33 24.74
N THR A 437 12.37 10.71 25.92
CA THR A 437 11.44 9.68 26.40
C THR A 437 10.95 10.04 27.79
N THR A 438 9.66 9.78 28.06
CA THR A 438 9.03 10.01 29.35
C THR A 438 8.13 8.81 29.70
N GLU A 439 8.03 8.47 30.99
CA GLU A 439 7.31 7.28 31.46
C GLU A 439 6.30 7.63 32.57
N THR A 440 5.16 6.94 32.58
CA THR A 440 4.18 6.93 33.67
C THR A 440 3.64 5.52 33.88
N THR A 441 2.82 5.31 34.91
CA THR A 441 2.26 3.98 35.22
C THR A 441 0.76 3.93 35.01
N VAL A 442 0.29 2.96 34.23
CA VAL A 442 -1.12 2.63 33.99
C VAL A 442 -1.44 1.28 34.62
N THR A 443 -2.65 1.10 35.18
CA THR A 443 -3.05 -0.21 35.72
C THR A 443 -3.84 -1.01 34.68
N VAL A 444 -3.27 -2.10 34.19
CA VAL A 444 -3.92 -3.02 33.24
C VAL A 444 -4.59 -4.14 34.03
N THR A 445 -5.86 -4.41 33.74
CA THR A 445 -6.68 -5.36 34.52
C THR A 445 -6.98 -6.65 33.75
N GLU A 446 -6.90 -7.77 34.48
CA GLU A 446 -7.21 -9.11 33.98
C GLU A 446 -8.68 -9.22 33.54
N THR A 447 -8.90 -9.68 32.30
CA THR A 447 -10.22 -9.80 31.66
C THR A 447 -10.56 -11.27 31.43
N ASP A 448 -11.75 -11.73 31.85
CA ASP A 448 -12.21 -13.12 31.62
C ASP A 448 -12.55 -13.37 30.12
N PRO A 449 -11.85 -14.26 29.38
CA PRO A 449 -12.25 -14.64 28.02
C PRO A 449 -13.21 -15.84 28.02
N GLU A 450 -14.03 -15.95 26.97
CA GLU A 450 -14.86 -17.11 26.67
C GLU A 450 -14.12 -18.03 25.67
N LEU A 451 -13.58 -19.16 26.15
CA LEU A 451 -12.92 -20.19 25.33
C LEU A 451 -13.91 -21.31 24.94
N SER A 452 -13.81 -21.75 23.69
CA SER A 452 -14.69 -22.71 23.02
C SER A 452 -13.86 -23.84 22.40
N VAL A 453 -14.42 -25.06 22.34
CA VAL A 453 -13.78 -26.19 21.64
C VAL A 453 -14.79 -27.23 21.15
N ALA A 454 -14.61 -27.68 19.92
CA ALA A 454 -15.28 -28.79 19.26
C ALA A 454 -14.23 -29.79 18.75
N ALA A 455 -14.61 -31.06 18.63
CA ALA A 455 -13.73 -32.11 18.11
C ALA A 455 -14.54 -33.16 17.35
N THR A 456 -14.08 -33.52 16.16
CA THR A 456 -14.72 -34.51 15.28
C THR A 456 -13.67 -35.43 14.66
N GLN A 457 -14.01 -36.71 14.50
CA GLN A 457 -13.17 -37.66 13.78
C GLN A 457 -12.96 -37.20 12.33
N SER A 458 -11.71 -37.24 11.85
CA SER A 458 -11.37 -36.90 10.47
C SER A 458 -12.13 -37.80 9.48
N GLU A 459 -12.55 -37.24 8.33
CA GLU A 459 -13.12 -38.04 7.23
C GLU A 459 -12.02 -38.75 6.40
N THR A 460 -10.75 -38.36 6.58
CA THR A 460 -9.59 -38.85 5.82
C THR A 460 -8.87 -40.00 6.53
N ASP A 461 -8.60 -39.86 7.83
CA ASP A 461 -8.09 -40.96 8.67
C ASP A 461 -9.01 -41.21 9.88
N ALA A 462 -9.15 -42.47 10.27
CA ALA A 462 -10.01 -42.87 11.38
C ALA A 462 -9.33 -42.71 12.75
N ASP A 463 -8.01 -42.58 12.78
CA ASP A 463 -7.22 -42.48 14.02
C ASP A 463 -6.85 -41.00 14.37
N GLU A 464 -7.44 -40.02 13.67
CA GLU A 464 -7.25 -38.58 13.87
C GLU A 464 -8.54 -37.82 14.25
N LEU A 465 -8.40 -36.71 14.98
CA LEU A 465 -9.47 -35.75 15.27
C LEU A 465 -9.12 -34.36 14.72
N ASN A 466 -10.01 -33.79 13.92
CA ASN A 466 -10.06 -32.34 13.71
C ASN A 466 -10.59 -31.69 14.99
N VAL A 467 -9.87 -30.71 15.51
CA VAL A 467 -10.23 -29.93 16.69
C VAL A 467 -10.31 -28.46 16.27
N THR A 468 -11.48 -27.86 16.49
CA THR A 468 -11.74 -26.44 16.19
C THR A 468 -12.21 -25.71 17.44
N GLY A 469 -12.00 -24.41 17.51
CA GLY A 469 -12.50 -23.60 18.61
C GLY A 469 -12.32 -22.11 18.37
N ASP A 470 -12.69 -21.34 19.39
CA ASP A 470 -12.62 -19.89 19.39
C ASP A 470 -12.26 -19.39 20.80
N ILE A 471 -11.49 -18.31 20.89
CA ILE A 471 -11.31 -17.52 22.10
C ILE A 471 -11.83 -16.10 21.85
N THR A 472 -12.78 -15.67 22.67
CA THR A 472 -13.44 -14.37 22.51
C THR A 472 -13.51 -13.58 23.80
N VAL A 473 -13.47 -12.24 23.70
CA VAL A 473 -13.76 -11.33 24.81
C VAL A 473 -14.94 -10.47 24.42
N ALA A 474 -16.02 -10.54 25.21
CA ALA A 474 -17.31 -9.88 24.96
C ALA A 474 -17.97 -10.17 23.58
N GLY A 475 -17.47 -11.16 22.83
CA GLY A 475 -17.91 -11.53 21.48
C GLY A 475 -17.05 -11.00 20.33
N SER A 476 -15.92 -10.34 20.61
CA SER A 476 -14.83 -10.13 19.66
C SER A 476 -13.81 -11.27 19.80
N GLY A 477 -13.17 -11.69 18.70
CA GLY A 477 -12.04 -12.61 18.74
C GLY A 477 -10.82 -12.05 19.46
N VAL A 478 -9.86 -12.91 19.81
CA VAL A 478 -8.52 -12.51 20.22
C VAL A 478 -7.49 -13.32 19.43
N GLU A 479 -6.70 -12.64 18.62
CA GLU A 479 -5.65 -13.20 17.77
C GLU A 479 -4.34 -13.47 18.52
N GLY A 480 -3.43 -14.25 17.91
CA GLY A 480 -2.08 -14.49 18.44
C GLY A 480 -2.03 -15.34 19.73
N GLN A 481 -3.17 -15.88 20.20
CA GLN A 481 -3.24 -16.54 21.50
C GLN A 481 -2.88 -18.03 21.38
N SER A 482 -1.87 -18.47 22.14
CA SER A 482 -1.47 -19.88 22.15
C SER A 482 -2.41 -20.74 23.02
N ILE A 483 -3.13 -21.66 22.37
CA ILE A 483 -4.07 -22.60 22.97
C ILE A 483 -3.44 -23.99 23.04
N GLN A 484 -3.25 -24.55 24.23
CA GLN A 484 -2.73 -25.91 24.42
C GLN A 484 -3.85 -26.95 24.31
N ILE A 485 -3.69 -27.91 23.40
CA ILE A 485 -4.66 -29.00 23.18
C ILE A 485 -4.18 -30.28 23.87
N ALA A 486 -5.08 -30.88 24.65
CA ALA A 486 -4.82 -32.08 25.45
C ALA A 486 -5.89 -33.17 25.23
N VAL A 487 -5.43 -34.41 25.07
CA VAL A 487 -6.27 -35.61 24.89
C VAL A 487 -6.19 -36.49 26.11
N GLY A 488 -7.33 -36.78 26.74
CA GLY A 488 -7.41 -37.58 27.96
C GLY A 488 -6.56 -37.04 29.12
N GLY A 489 -6.32 -35.71 29.15
CA GLY A 489 -5.44 -35.04 30.11
C GLY A 489 -3.94 -35.17 29.81
N THR A 490 -3.54 -35.60 28.61
CA THR A 490 -2.16 -35.53 28.11
C THR A 490 -2.06 -34.40 27.08
N PRO A 491 -1.27 -33.33 27.32
CA PRO A 491 -1.05 -32.31 26.31
C PRO A 491 -0.31 -32.91 25.11
N LEU A 492 -0.78 -32.59 23.90
CA LEU A 492 -0.18 -33.04 22.64
C LEU A 492 0.49 -31.89 21.90
N GLU A 493 -0.21 -30.77 21.79
CA GLU A 493 0.09 -29.71 20.81
C GLU A 493 -0.33 -28.33 21.34
N SER A 494 0.13 -27.28 20.66
CA SER A 494 -0.29 -25.89 20.88
C SER A 494 -0.57 -25.24 19.53
N VAL A 495 -1.71 -24.58 19.40
CA VAL A 495 -2.15 -23.87 18.20
C VAL A 495 -2.34 -22.39 18.53
N THR A 496 -2.01 -21.50 17.61
CA THR A 496 -2.20 -20.04 17.75
C THR A 496 -3.55 -19.65 17.15
N THR A 497 -4.23 -18.65 17.71
CA THR A 497 -5.49 -18.14 17.15
C THR A 497 -5.29 -17.13 16.02
N GLU A 498 -6.14 -17.22 15.01
CA GLU A 498 -6.20 -16.33 13.85
C GLU A 498 -6.86 -14.98 14.21
N GLY A 499 -6.89 -14.02 13.27
CA GLY A 499 -7.48 -12.67 13.46
C GLY A 499 -8.95 -12.66 13.94
N SER A 500 -9.72 -13.72 13.68
CA SER A 500 -11.09 -13.88 14.18
C SER A 500 -11.18 -14.46 15.60
N GLY A 501 -10.05 -14.81 16.22
CA GLY A 501 -9.96 -15.57 17.47
C GLY A 501 -10.23 -17.07 17.32
N GLU A 502 -10.42 -17.57 16.09
CA GLU A 502 -10.63 -18.99 15.80
C GLU A 502 -9.31 -19.78 15.75
N PHE A 503 -9.39 -21.11 15.90
CA PHE A 503 -8.27 -22.03 15.70
C PHE A 503 -8.74 -23.40 15.16
N GLU A 504 -7.95 -24.02 14.28
CA GLU A 504 -8.08 -25.44 13.88
C GLU A 504 -6.75 -26.19 13.99
N THR A 505 -6.78 -27.46 14.43
CA THR A 505 -5.65 -28.40 14.34
C THR A 505 -6.16 -29.84 14.16
N THR A 506 -5.34 -30.72 13.57
CA THR A 506 -5.64 -32.16 13.42
C THR A 506 -4.68 -32.98 14.27
N ILE A 507 -5.21 -33.67 15.28
CA ILE A 507 -4.42 -34.41 16.27
C ILE A 507 -4.61 -35.93 16.16
N ALA A 508 -3.50 -36.67 16.15
CA ALA A 508 -3.51 -38.13 16.17
C ALA A 508 -3.90 -38.69 17.55
N VAL A 509 -4.87 -39.60 17.59
CA VAL A 509 -5.35 -40.19 18.85
C VAL A 509 -4.45 -41.36 19.28
N PRO A 510 -3.99 -41.42 20.54
CA PRO A 510 -3.28 -42.58 21.06
C PRO A 510 -4.10 -43.89 20.97
N GLU A 511 -3.46 -45.02 20.64
CA GLU A 511 -4.09 -46.36 20.56
C GLU A 511 -4.62 -46.87 21.93
N ASP A 512 -5.79 -46.40 22.36
CA ASP A 512 -6.53 -46.89 23.53
C ASP A 512 -7.94 -47.43 23.15
N ASP A 513 -8.41 -48.48 23.83
CA ASP A 513 -9.69 -49.18 23.57
C ASP A 513 -10.93 -48.36 24.02
N THR A 514 -11.12 -47.14 23.51
CA THR A 514 -12.23 -46.23 23.89
C THR A 514 -13.03 -45.67 22.71
N ASP A 515 -14.35 -45.91 22.71
CA ASP A 515 -15.30 -45.39 21.69
C ASP A 515 -15.52 -43.85 21.76
N GLU A 516 -15.15 -43.22 22.88
CA GLU A 516 -15.33 -41.80 23.20
C GLU A 516 -14.03 -41.25 23.82
N VAL A 517 -13.57 -40.06 23.40
CA VAL A 517 -12.32 -39.43 23.83
C VAL A 517 -12.56 -37.98 24.28
N GLU A 518 -12.01 -37.62 25.44
CA GLU A 518 -12.08 -36.28 26.03
C GLU A 518 -10.96 -35.39 25.47
N VAL A 519 -11.34 -34.25 24.89
CA VAL A 519 -10.42 -33.24 24.32
C VAL A 519 -10.60 -31.94 25.11
N THR A 520 -9.50 -31.41 25.62
CA THR A 520 -9.46 -30.17 26.40
C THR A 520 -8.59 -29.14 25.67
N ALA A 521 -9.11 -27.93 25.50
CA ALA A 521 -8.33 -26.75 25.12
C ALA A 521 -8.05 -25.91 26.38
N VAL A 522 -6.80 -25.47 26.54
CA VAL A 522 -6.34 -24.69 27.69
C VAL A 522 -5.58 -23.46 27.22
N TYR A 523 -6.09 -22.30 27.59
CA TYR A 523 -5.40 -21.01 27.48
C TYR A 523 -4.87 -20.61 28.87
N SER A 524 -3.59 -20.27 29.00
CA SER A 524 -3.02 -19.98 30.32
C SER A 524 -3.06 -18.50 30.72
N GLY A 525 -3.13 -17.58 29.75
CA GLY A 525 -3.06 -16.13 29.99
C GLY A 525 -1.69 -15.62 30.49
N ASP A 526 -0.68 -16.49 30.62
CA ASP A 526 0.66 -16.10 31.07
C ASP A 526 1.25 -15.06 30.10
N GLY A 527 1.62 -13.89 30.62
CA GLY A 527 2.13 -12.76 29.83
C GLY A 527 1.06 -11.75 29.38
N THR A 528 -0.23 -12.07 29.49
CA THR A 528 -1.32 -11.27 28.90
C THR A 528 -2.15 -10.49 29.93
N ASN A 529 -3.10 -9.69 29.45
CA ASN A 529 -4.19 -9.13 30.26
C ASN A 529 -5.47 -9.99 30.28
N LEU A 530 -5.41 -11.22 29.79
CA LEU A 530 -6.54 -12.15 29.77
C LEU A 530 -6.38 -13.26 30.82
N ALA A 531 -7.49 -13.64 31.46
CA ALA A 531 -7.51 -14.72 32.43
C ALA A 531 -7.35 -16.10 31.77
N SER A 532 -6.69 -17.03 32.48
CA SER A 532 -6.65 -18.45 32.07
C SER A 532 -8.06 -19.03 31.83
N ALA A 533 -8.23 -19.77 30.73
CA ALA A 533 -9.50 -20.41 30.35
C ALA A 533 -9.32 -21.88 29.95
N GLU A 534 -10.34 -22.70 30.22
CA GLU A 534 -10.36 -24.14 29.95
C GLU A 534 -11.71 -24.53 29.33
N ALA A 535 -11.66 -25.15 28.15
CA ALA A 535 -12.83 -25.70 27.45
C ALA A 535 -12.65 -27.21 27.25
N THR A 536 -13.74 -27.97 27.29
CA THR A 536 -13.68 -29.45 27.17
C THR A 536 -14.84 -30.00 26.38
N THR A 537 -14.54 -30.91 25.45
CA THR A 537 -15.49 -31.59 24.59
C THR A 537 -15.21 -33.10 24.53
N VAL A 538 -16.11 -33.87 23.92
CA VAL A 538 -15.98 -35.32 23.78
C VAL A 538 -16.24 -35.73 22.33
N ALA A 539 -15.19 -36.20 21.67
CA ALA A 539 -15.27 -36.80 20.33
C ALA A 539 -15.66 -38.28 20.43
N ALA A 540 -16.34 -38.80 19.40
CA ALA A 540 -16.68 -40.22 19.27
C ALA A 540 -15.89 -40.82 18.09
N ILE A 541 -15.20 -41.94 18.32
CA ILE A 541 -14.28 -42.55 17.35
C ILE A 541 -14.91 -43.79 16.76
N VAL A 542 -15.24 -43.76 15.47
CA VAL A 542 -15.86 -44.88 14.75
C VAL A 542 -14.77 -45.79 14.19
N GLN A 543 -14.24 -46.71 15.02
CA GLN A 543 -13.24 -47.68 14.56
C GLN A 543 -13.74 -48.51 13.36
N GLY A 544 -13.00 -48.46 12.25
CA GLY A 544 -13.33 -49.09 10.97
C GLY A 544 -13.31 -50.61 10.99
N SER A 545 -14.37 -51.25 11.50
CA SER A 545 -14.44 -52.71 11.63
C SER A 545 -14.38 -53.42 10.27
N ALA A 546 -13.24 -54.04 9.95
CA ALA A 546 -12.93 -54.73 8.69
C ALA A 546 -13.73 -56.05 8.47
N GLY A 547 -15.06 -55.94 8.47
CA GLY A 547 -16.02 -57.04 8.46
C GLY A 547 -16.40 -57.55 7.08
N SER A 548 -15.52 -58.33 6.43
CA SER A 548 -15.86 -59.00 5.16
C SER A 548 -17.13 -59.88 5.25
N THR A 549 -18.12 -59.64 4.38
CA THR A 549 -19.23 -60.58 4.10
C THR A 549 -19.85 -60.31 2.72
N GLU A 550 -20.15 -61.37 1.98
CA GLU A 550 -20.67 -61.31 0.62
C GLU A 550 -22.16 -60.92 0.53
N SER A 551 -22.49 -60.11 -0.48
CA SER A 551 -23.78 -59.91 -1.16
C SER A 551 -25.06 -60.57 -0.59
N SER A 552 -26.06 -59.75 -0.20
CA SER A 552 -27.49 -60.04 -0.50
C SER A 552 -28.46 -58.86 -0.31
N LEU A 553 -28.81 -58.21 -1.43
CA LEU A 553 -30.10 -57.50 -1.61
C LEU A 553 -31.24 -58.55 -1.78
N PRO A 554 -32.53 -58.26 -1.48
CA PRO A 554 -33.21 -57.01 -1.86
C PRO A 554 -34.33 -56.43 -0.94
N GLY A 555 -34.21 -55.13 -0.65
CA GLY A 555 -35.22 -54.08 -0.91
C GLY A 555 -36.62 -54.08 -0.28
N SER A 556 -37.00 -52.93 0.31
CA SER A 556 -38.31 -52.29 0.03
C SER A 556 -38.41 -50.82 0.46
N SER A 557 -38.54 -49.93 -0.51
CA SER A 557 -39.36 -48.69 -0.55
C SER A 557 -39.79 -47.96 0.75
N ARG A 558 -39.40 -46.66 0.81
CA ARG A 558 -40.17 -45.47 1.28
C ARG A 558 -40.34 -45.17 2.78
N SER A 559 -39.77 -44.01 3.14
CA SER A 559 -40.44 -42.85 3.75
C SER A 559 -41.04 -42.94 5.17
N SER A 560 -40.38 -42.23 6.10
CA SER A 560 -40.90 -41.61 7.33
C SER A 560 -39.78 -40.71 7.87
N TRP A 561 -39.84 -39.37 7.94
CA TRP A 561 -40.84 -38.38 8.40
C TRP A 561 -40.92 -38.23 9.94
N LEU A 562 -40.52 -37.04 10.42
CA LEU A 562 -40.88 -36.31 11.65
C LEU A 562 -41.05 -37.07 12.99
N TRP A 563 -40.26 -36.67 14.00
CA TRP A 563 -40.69 -35.81 15.14
C TRP A 563 -39.51 -34.84 15.43
N LEU A 564 -39.65 -33.51 15.41
CA LEU A 564 -40.18 -32.62 16.46
C LEU A 564 -39.37 -32.75 17.79
N ALA A 565 -38.57 -31.79 18.25
CA ALA A 565 -38.66 -30.31 18.31
C ALA A 565 -39.68 -29.76 19.33
N GLY A 566 -39.22 -28.85 20.20
CA GLY A 566 -40.01 -28.11 21.20
C GLY A 566 -39.11 -27.41 22.24
N GLY A 567 -39.13 -26.08 22.41
CA GLY A 567 -39.97 -25.08 21.73
C GLY A 567 -39.36 -23.66 21.75
N VAL A 568 -39.79 -22.73 20.87
CA VAL A 568 -41.06 -21.93 20.91
C VAL A 568 -41.03 -20.85 22.01
N LEU A 569 -41.24 -19.53 21.79
CA LEU A 569 -41.43 -18.62 20.62
C LEU A 569 -41.65 -17.18 21.20
N LEU A 570 -41.68 -16.11 20.37
CA LEU A 570 -42.14 -14.71 20.64
C LEU A 570 -41.09 -13.77 21.29
N ILE A 571 -40.93 -12.47 20.98
CA ILE A 571 -41.49 -11.45 20.04
C ILE A 571 -40.39 -10.36 19.90
N GLY A 572 -40.20 -9.57 18.83
CA GLY A 572 -40.89 -9.44 17.53
C GLY A 572 -40.59 -8.07 16.86
N THR A 573 -41.07 -7.87 15.62
CA THR A 573 -40.62 -6.80 14.68
C THR A 573 -41.14 -5.36 14.94
N VAL A 574 -40.22 -4.37 14.99
CA VAL A 574 -40.33 -2.96 14.51
C VAL A 574 -38.89 -2.46 14.28
N GLY A 575 -38.52 -1.68 13.24
CA GLY A 575 -39.24 -1.22 12.06
C GLY A 575 -38.49 -0.07 11.34
N VAL A 576 -38.72 0.12 10.03
CA VAL A 576 -38.03 1.11 9.18
C VAL A 576 -38.41 2.56 9.53
N GLY A 577 -37.44 3.47 9.56
CA GLY A 577 -37.65 4.92 9.56
C GLY A 577 -36.34 5.73 9.65
N GLY A 578 -36.01 6.51 8.63
CA GLY A 578 -34.80 7.35 8.57
C GLY A 578 -35.05 8.85 8.75
N LEU A 579 -34.13 9.65 8.18
CA LEU A 579 -33.94 11.11 8.25
C LEU A 579 -33.17 11.69 9.47
N TYR A 580 -31.90 12.00 9.22
CA TYR A 580 -31.42 13.38 9.01
C TYR A 580 -31.61 14.40 10.15
N TRP A 581 -30.53 14.74 10.85
CA TRP A 581 -30.34 16.12 11.34
C TRP A 581 -28.87 16.55 11.51
N TYR A 582 -28.33 17.22 10.48
CA TYR A 582 -27.21 18.15 10.64
C TYR A 582 -27.72 19.44 11.33
N ARG A 583 -26.95 20.01 12.27
CA ARG A 583 -26.64 21.47 12.42
C ARG A 583 -26.31 21.94 13.85
N SER A 584 -25.01 22.11 14.11
CA SER A 584 -24.37 23.22 14.87
C SER A 584 -24.95 23.70 16.22
N ARG A 585 -24.10 23.79 17.24
CA ARG A 585 -24.22 24.85 18.29
C ARG A 585 -22.89 25.22 18.97
N ARG A 586 -22.23 26.27 18.44
CA ARG A 586 -21.25 27.07 19.20
C ARG A 586 -21.92 27.67 20.44
N PRO A 587 -21.21 27.72 21.58
CA PRO A 587 -20.74 28.98 22.17
C PRO A 587 -19.21 29.01 22.16
N ALA A 588 -18.49 30.09 21.88
CA ALA A 588 -18.78 31.54 21.92
C ALA A 588 -18.99 32.12 23.32
N GLU A 589 -17.90 32.16 24.11
CA GLU A 589 -17.63 33.25 25.06
C GLU A 589 -16.26 33.90 24.72
N GLU A 590 -16.10 35.17 25.10
CA GLU A 590 -15.01 36.09 24.68
C GLU A 590 -13.98 36.33 25.83
N PRO A 591 -12.80 36.93 25.56
CA PRO A 591 -11.61 36.78 26.42
C PRO A 591 -11.59 37.63 27.70
N VAL A 592 -10.59 37.36 28.55
CA VAL A 592 -10.28 38.15 29.77
C VAL A 592 -8.84 38.66 29.75
N ASP A 593 -8.69 39.98 29.89
CA ASP A 593 -7.42 40.71 29.96
C ASP A 593 -6.48 40.27 31.11
N HIS A 594 -5.19 40.00 30.77
CA HIS A 594 -3.96 40.55 31.40
C HIS A 594 -3.65 40.34 32.93
N PRO A 595 -2.43 40.66 33.43
CA PRO A 595 -1.10 40.78 32.79
C PRO A 595 0.07 40.08 33.56
N ARG A 596 1.27 40.13 32.94
CA ARG A 596 2.64 40.16 33.51
C ARG A 596 2.81 40.33 35.04
N ASP A 597 3.71 39.51 35.61
CA ASP A 597 4.86 39.83 36.51
C ASP A 597 5.50 38.47 36.91
N GLU A 598 6.78 38.26 37.23
CA GLU A 598 8.00 39.09 37.27
C GLU A 598 9.24 38.14 37.19
N THR A 599 10.29 38.45 36.42
CA THR A 599 11.57 37.70 36.46
C THR A 599 12.32 37.97 37.78
N PRO A 600 13.09 37.02 38.35
CA PRO A 600 14.53 36.97 38.00
C PRO A 600 15.22 35.57 38.11
N GLY A 601 16.06 35.23 37.13
CA GLY A 601 16.89 34.00 37.14
C GLY A 601 18.14 34.06 38.04
N THR A 602 19.06 33.09 37.90
CA THR A 602 20.42 33.09 38.51
C THR A 602 21.39 32.14 37.79
N GLU A 603 22.52 32.69 37.33
CA GLU A 603 23.85 32.08 37.13
C GLU A 603 24.00 30.64 36.57
N ALA A 604 24.50 30.55 35.32
CA ALA A 604 25.20 29.36 34.80
C ALA A 604 26.51 29.07 35.57
N PRO A 605 27.09 27.86 35.39
CA PRO A 605 28.44 27.89 34.82
C PRO A 605 28.73 26.78 33.78
N THR A 606 29.28 27.25 32.66
CA THR A 606 30.04 26.51 31.62
C THR A 606 30.82 25.29 32.11
N ALA A 607 30.73 24.18 31.35
CA ALA A 607 31.71 23.10 31.35
C ALA A 607 32.05 22.71 29.91
N SER A 608 33.07 23.36 29.32
CA SER A 608 33.58 22.97 28.01
C SER A 608 34.27 21.60 28.09
N VAL A 609 33.85 20.65 27.26
CA VAL A 609 34.60 19.41 27.00
C VAL A 609 35.05 19.44 25.55
N ASP A 610 36.36 19.26 25.37
CA ASP A 610 37.07 19.31 24.10
C ASP A 610 37.33 17.85 23.70
N SER A 611 36.66 17.37 22.65
CA SER A 611 36.70 15.98 22.19
C SER A 611 36.72 15.92 20.65
N GLU A 612 37.91 15.98 20.07
CA GLU A 612 38.16 15.35 18.76
C GLU A 612 37.83 13.85 18.88
N LEU A 613 36.86 13.35 18.12
CA LEU A 613 36.73 11.94 17.77
C LEU A 613 36.55 11.79 16.26
N THR A 614 37.18 10.75 15.72
CA THR A 614 37.33 10.50 14.28
C THR A 614 36.19 9.63 13.75
N ALA A 615 35.85 9.78 12.48
CA ALA A 615 35.04 8.81 11.73
C ALA A 615 35.81 7.48 11.58
N GLU A 616 35.60 6.57 12.54
CA GLU A 616 36.06 5.17 12.55
C GLU A 616 34.99 4.26 13.23
N SER A 617 33.68 4.59 13.10
CA SER A 617 32.59 3.98 13.89
C SER A 617 31.44 3.35 13.10
N GLU A 618 31.00 3.89 11.94
CA GLU A 618 29.74 3.48 11.29
C GLU A 618 29.69 1.97 10.96
N SER A 619 30.77 1.45 10.36
CA SER A 619 30.94 0.02 10.02
C SER A 619 30.86 -0.95 11.23
N SER A 620 30.78 -0.47 12.47
CA SER A 620 30.71 -1.32 13.67
C SER A 620 29.30 -1.70 14.14
N LEU A 621 28.23 -1.10 13.58
CA LEU A 621 26.84 -1.31 14.01
C LEU A 621 26.07 -2.36 13.20
N VAL A 622 26.47 -2.63 11.95
CA VAL A 622 25.82 -3.59 11.05
C VAL A 622 25.74 -5.01 11.65
N GLN A 623 26.83 -5.51 12.24
CA GLN A 623 26.85 -6.88 12.78
C GLN A 623 25.99 -7.04 14.06
N PRO A 624 25.97 -6.08 15.02
CA PRO A 624 24.94 -6.02 16.07
C PRO A 624 23.51 -6.04 15.53
N LEU A 625 23.15 -5.13 14.61
CA LEU A 625 21.80 -5.04 14.06
C LEU A 625 21.36 -6.35 13.39
N PHE A 626 22.23 -6.95 12.57
CA PHE A 626 21.91 -8.24 11.95
C PHE A 626 21.72 -9.37 12.98
N SER A 627 22.43 -9.32 14.13
CA SER A 627 22.22 -10.32 15.20
C SER A 627 20.85 -10.13 15.86
N GLU A 628 20.46 -8.89 16.14
CA GLU A 628 19.14 -8.53 16.70
C GLU A 628 18.00 -8.95 15.77
N ALA A 629 18.12 -8.69 14.46
CA ALA A 629 17.16 -9.14 13.46
C ALA A 629 17.00 -10.68 13.43
N THR A 630 18.12 -11.42 13.57
CA THR A 630 18.09 -12.89 13.64
C THR A 630 17.43 -13.37 14.94
N ASP A 631 17.77 -12.77 16.08
CA ASP A 631 17.19 -13.15 17.38
C ASP A 631 15.66 -12.87 17.41
N ARG A 632 15.19 -11.76 16.80
CA ARG A 632 13.75 -11.45 16.63
C ARG A 632 13.01 -12.47 15.78
N LEU A 633 13.58 -12.87 14.63
CA LEU A 633 12.98 -13.91 13.79
C LEU A 633 12.88 -15.26 14.53
N ASP A 634 13.87 -15.60 15.36
CA ASP A 634 13.87 -16.81 16.20
C ASP A 634 12.82 -16.74 17.35
N GLU A 635 12.49 -15.54 17.84
CA GLU A 635 11.44 -15.29 18.84
C GLU A 635 10.03 -15.17 18.23
N GLY A 636 9.91 -14.84 16.94
CA GLY A 636 8.67 -14.78 16.17
C GLY A 636 8.18 -13.38 15.82
N ASP A 637 9.00 -12.35 16.06
CA ASP A 637 8.79 -10.97 15.60
C ASP A 637 9.26 -10.86 14.14
N THR A 638 8.39 -11.19 13.20
CA THR A 638 8.67 -11.25 11.75
C THR A 638 8.91 -9.87 11.15
N GLU A 639 8.04 -8.92 11.47
CA GLU A 639 8.03 -7.56 10.99
C GLU A 639 9.21 -6.78 11.57
N GLY A 640 9.42 -6.84 12.90
CA GLY A 640 10.55 -6.20 13.56
C GLY A 640 11.90 -6.83 13.22
N ALA A 641 11.93 -8.13 12.86
CA ALA A 641 13.12 -8.75 12.27
C ALA A 641 13.46 -8.12 10.90
N VAL A 642 12.49 -8.01 10.00
CA VAL A 642 12.68 -7.39 8.68
C VAL A 642 13.05 -5.90 8.80
N GLN A 643 12.36 -5.13 9.64
CA GLN A 643 12.68 -3.72 9.91
C GLN A 643 14.13 -3.55 10.44
N THR A 644 14.57 -4.42 11.34
CA THR A 644 15.94 -4.40 11.88
C THR A 644 16.97 -4.85 10.83
N GLY A 645 16.59 -5.77 9.93
CA GLY A 645 17.38 -6.18 8.76
C GLY A 645 17.62 -5.04 7.77
N TYR A 646 16.56 -4.34 7.37
CA TYR A 646 16.64 -3.16 6.51
C TYR A 646 17.52 -2.06 7.14
N ALA A 647 17.39 -1.82 8.45
CA ALA A 647 18.26 -0.87 9.16
C ALA A 647 19.75 -1.26 9.10
N ALA A 648 20.09 -2.55 9.18
CA ALA A 648 21.46 -3.04 9.02
C ALA A 648 21.99 -2.84 7.58
N VAL A 649 21.16 -3.11 6.58
CA VAL A 649 21.46 -2.91 5.14
C VAL A 649 21.71 -1.45 4.83
N ARG A 650 20.77 -0.58 5.22
CA ARG A 650 20.87 0.86 5.01
C ARG A 650 22.14 1.42 5.64
N GLN A 651 22.44 1.06 6.89
CA GLN A 651 23.67 1.45 7.58
C GLN A 651 24.96 0.96 6.89
N SER A 652 24.90 -0.16 6.15
CA SER A 652 26.03 -0.68 5.36
C SER A 652 26.22 0.10 4.04
N LEU A 653 25.15 0.22 3.26
CA LEU A 653 25.18 0.76 1.89
C LEU A 653 25.20 2.30 1.82
N GLU A 654 24.76 2.99 2.88
CA GLU A 654 24.84 4.45 3.00
C GLU A 654 26.26 5.00 2.81
N SER A 655 27.29 4.20 3.14
CA SER A 655 28.69 4.59 2.94
C SER A 655 29.17 4.56 1.47
N GLU A 656 28.39 3.98 0.56
CA GLU A 656 28.67 3.92 -0.89
C GLU A 656 27.97 5.06 -1.67
N LEU A 657 26.92 5.66 -1.08
CA LEU A 657 26.30 6.89 -1.57
C LEU A 657 27.16 8.12 -1.24
N ASP A 658 27.90 8.64 -2.23
CA ASP A 658 28.76 9.84 -2.12
C ASP A 658 27.95 11.16 -2.04
N SER A 659 26.81 11.14 -1.32
CA SER A 659 25.82 12.22 -1.20
C SER A 659 25.42 12.50 0.25
N ALA A 660 25.49 13.77 0.67
CA ALA A 660 25.20 14.21 2.04
C ALA A 660 23.69 14.27 2.39
N GLN A 661 22.90 13.37 1.80
CA GLN A 661 21.44 13.30 1.92
C GLN A 661 20.92 11.86 2.14
N ALA A 662 21.83 10.87 2.22
CA ALA A 662 21.49 9.46 2.40
C ALA A 662 20.62 9.19 3.65
N THR A 663 20.87 9.91 4.75
CA THR A 663 20.10 9.83 6.01
C THR A 663 18.72 10.51 5.95
N SER A 664 18.42 11.26 4.89
CA SER A 664 17.16 12.02 4.74
C SER A 664 16.15 11.41 3.77
N TYR A 665 16.56 10.48 2.90
CA TYR A 665 15.65 9.77 1.98
C TYR A 665 14.65 8.88 2.73
N THR A 666 13.43 8.73 2.20
CA THR A 666 12.55 7.59 2.47
C THR A 666 13.20 6.26 2.09
N TYR A 667 12.56 5.13 2.32
CA TYR A 667 13.11 3.82 1.98
C TYR A 667 13.16 3.61 0.45
N TRP A 668 12.09 3.96 -0.27
CA TRP A 668 12.08 3.98 -1.74
C TRP A 668 13.00 5.02 -2.36
N GLU A 669 13.13 6.24 -1.82
CA GLU A 669 14.14 7.19 -2.31
C GLU A 669 15.58 6.69 -2.08
N PHE A 670 15.84 5.97 -0.99
CA PHE A 670 17.16 5.37 -0.72
C PHE A 670 17.48 4.27 -1.74
N TYR A 671 16.52 3.38 -2.02
CA TYR A 671 16.61 2.39 -3.10
C TYR A 671 16.88 3.07 -4.45
N ARG A 672 16.00 3.97 -4.89
CA ARG A 672 16.09 4.67 -6.18
C ARG A 672 17.38 5.46 -6.31
N GLN A 673 17.88 6.05 -5.22
CA GLN A 673 19.16 6.76 -5.24
C GLN A 673 20.37 5.81 -5.30
N PHE A 674 20.31 4.62 -4.69
CA PHE A 674 21.37 3.61 -4.73
C PHE A 674 21.48 2.95 -6.11
N GLU A 675 20.35 2.51 -6.66
CA GLU A 675 20.17 2.04 -8.04
C GLU A 675 20.84 2.99 -9.05
N ASN A 676 20.52 4.29 -8.98
CA ASN A 676 21.07 5.31 -9.85
C ASN A 676 22.60 5.56 -9.71
N ASN A 677 23.29 4.94 -8.75
CA ASN A 677 24.75 5.05 -8.55
C ASN A 677 25.51 3.72 -8.69
N THR A 678 24.84 2.57 -8.76
CA THR A 678 25.47 1.24 -8.67
C THR A 678 25.33 0.43 -9.97
N ASP A 679 26.45 0.20 -10.67
CA ASP A 679 26.54 -0.67 -11.88
C ASP A 679 26.38 -2.19 -11.57
N THR A 680 25.66 -2.59 -10.53
CA THR A 680 25.62 -4.00 -10.02
C THR A 680 24.18 -4.45 -9.71
N PRO A 681 23.46 -5.03 -10.68
CA PRO A 681 22.06 -5.45 -10.53
C PRO A 681 21.81 -6.23 -9.24
N THR A 682 22.51 -7.35 -9.01
CA THR A 682 22.29 -8.24 -7.84
C THR A 682 22.48 -7.59 -6.45
N VAL A 683 22.93 -6.35 -6.36
CA VAL A 683 22.99 -5.55 -5.11
C VAL A 683 21.84 -4.53 -5.06
N THR A 684 21.37 -4.05 -6.22
CA THR A 684 20.10 -3.33 -6.39
C THR A 684 18.92 -4.28 -6.17
N ASP A 685 18.86 -5.42 -6.86
CA ASP A 685 17.74 -6.38 -6.83
C ASP A 685 17.49 -6.85 -5.38
N SER A 686 18.53 -7.34 -4.71
CA SER A 686 18.43 -7.71 -3.28
C SER A 686 18.16 -6.53 -2.34
N LEU A 687 18.48 -5.28 -2.72
CA LEU A 687 18.07 -4.09 -1.96
C LEU A 687 16.60 -3.76 -2.19
N ARG A 688 16.06 -4.06 -3.38
CA ARG A 688 14.63 -3.96 -3.70
C ARG A 688 13.83 -4.87 -2.78
N THR A 689 14.14 -6.18 -2.76
CA THR A 689 13.46 -7.19 -1.92
C THR A 689 13.42 -6.81 -0.44
N VAL A 690 14.52 -6.23 0.07
CA VAL A 690 14.62 -5.77 1.47
C VAL A 690 13.91 -4.42 1.69
N THR A 691 13.67 -3.64 0.65
CA THR A 691 12.90 -2.39 0.67
C THR A 691 11.39 -2.65 0.57
N GLN A 692 10.93 -3.54 -0.32
CA GLN A 692 9.53 -4.03 -0.37
C GLN A 692 9.18 -4.76 0.92
N GLY A 693 10.06 -5.66 1.39
CA GLY A 693 9.91 -6.31 2.69
C GLY A 693 9.85 -5.32 3.85
N TYR A 694 10.64 -4.23 3.83
CA TYR A 694 10.53 -3.16 4.82
C TYR A 694 9.18 -2.44 4.76
N GLU A 695 8.68 -2.15 3.55
CA GLU A 695 7.39 -1.50 3.33
C GLU A 695 6.24 -2.37 3.84
N GLN A 696 6.16 -3.63 3.42
CA GLN A 696 5.16 -4.59 3.88
C GLN A 696 5.21 -4.77 5.41
N ALA A 697 6.41 -4.89 6.00
CA ALA A 697 6.61 -4.97 7.45
C ALA A 697 6.26 -3.68 8.23
N THR A 698 5.99 -2.56 7.55
CA THR A 698 5.74 -1.26 8.19
C THR A 698 4.35 -0.70 7.89
N PHE A 699 3.75 -1.07 6.75
CA PHE A 699 2.51 -0.46 6.24
C PHE A 699 1.43 -1.47 5.80
N ASP A 700 1.74 -2.74 5.55
CA ASP A 700 0.72 -3.74 5.22
C ASP A 700 0.05 -4.29 6.49
N VAL A 701 -1.27 -4.50 6.39
CA VAL A 701 -2.12 -5.09 7.44
C VAL A 701 -2.08 -6.62 7.39
N SER A 702 -1.55 -7.22 6.31
CA SER A 702 -1.37 -8.68 6.18
C SER A 702 -0.31 -9.25 7.13
N GLY A 703 0.70 -8.44 7.49
CA GLY A 703 1.95 -8.92 8.10
C GLY A 703 2.84 -9.69 7.12
N ILE A 704 4.00 -10.15 7.58
CA ILE A 704 4.95 -10.94 6.79
C ILE A 704 5.03 -12.37 7.34
N SER A 705 4.97 -13.38 6.47
CA SER A 705 5.09 -14.76 6.91
C SER A 705 6.52 -15.08 7.36
N LYS A 706 6.70 -16.02 8.30
CA LYS A 706 8.06 -16.34 8.80
C LYS A 706 9.01 -16.79 7.68
N HIS A 707 8.54 -17.47 6.63
CA HIS A 707 9.41 -17.91 5.54
C HIS A 707 9.98 -16.73 4.74
N GLU A 708 9.13 -15.75 4.48
CA GLU A 708 9.33 -14.53 3.69
C GLU A 708 10.27 -13.57 4.44
N ALA A 709 10.05 -13.38 5.75
CA ALA A 709 10.99 -12.68 6.63
C ALA A 709 12.37 -13.38 6.76
N GLU A 710 12.41 -14.72 6.63
CA GLU A 710 13.65 -15.50 6.60
C GLU A 710 14.41 -15.26 5.27
N THR A 711 13.70 -15.25 4.13
CA THR A 711 14.23 -14.87 2.80
C THR A 711 14.76 -13.44 2.78
N ILE A 712 13.94 -12.45 3.17
CA ILE A 712 14.31 -11.03 3.22
C ILE A 712 15.59 -10.83 4.05
N LEU A 713 15.75 -11.58 5.15
CA LEU A 713 16.97 -11.52 5.94
C LEU A 713 18.19 -12.18 5.28
N GLU A 714 18.04 -13.21 4.44
CA GLU A 714 19.18 -13.74 3.66
C GLU A 714 19.69 -12.71 2.64
N HIS A 715 18.80 -12.03 1.89
CA HIS A 715 19.18 -10.90 1.01
C HIS A 715 19.86 -9.77 1.81
N ALA A 716 19.28 -9.38 2.94
CA ALA A 716 19.86 -8.36 3.82
C ALA A 716 21.27 -8.74 4.32
N GLN A 717 21.54 -10.03 4.54
CA GLN A 717 22.85 -10.50 5.00
C GLN A 717 23.93 -10.36 3.92
N ASP A 718 23.62 -10.68 2.65
CA ASP A 718 24.59 -10.63 1.57
C ASP A 718 24.88 -9.19 1.09
N LEU A 719 23.92 -8.27 1.17
CA LEU A 719 24.16 -6.83 1.06
C LEU A 719 25.15 -6.34 2.14
N CYS A 720 24.91 -6.69 3.40
CA CYS A 720 25.77 -6.34 4.53
C CYS A 720 27.18 -6.94 4.42
N GLN A 721 27.34 -8.13 3.84
CA GLN A 721 28.65 -8.74 3.58
C GLN A 721 29.38 -8.11 2.38
N THR A 722 28.64 -7.56 1.41
CA THR A 722 29.19 -6.96 0.19
C THR A 722 29.82 -5.60 0.48
N GLY A 723 29.12 -4.67 1.15
CA GLY A 723 29.69 -3.36 1.49
C GLY A 723 30.92 -3.44 2.42
N VAL A 724 30.90 -4.36 3.39
CA VAL A 724 32.05 -4.68 4.27
C VAL A 724 33.27 -5.24 3.50
N SER A 725 33.09 -5.66 2.24
CA SER A 725 34.17 -6.15 1.37
C SER A 725 34.80 -5.08 0.47
N ALA A 726 34.26 -3.84 0.45
CA ALA A 726 34.70 -2.76 -0.44
C ALA A 726 35.82 -1.84 0.14
N THR A 727 36.11 -1.91 1.45
CA THR A 727 36.93 -0.94 2.22
C THR A 727 38.45 -1.23 2.32
#